data_AF-A0A956BGS4-F1
#
_entry.id   AF-A0A956BGS4-F1
#
_cell.length_a   1.000
_cell.length_b   1.000
_cell.length_c   1.000
_cell.angle_alpha   90.00
_cell.angle_beta   90.00
_cell.angle_gamma   90.00
#
_symmetry.space_group_name_H-M   'P 1'
#
loop_
_entity.id
_entity.type
_entity.pdbx_description
1 polymer ?
#
loop_
_entity_poly.entity_id
_entity_poly.type
_entity_poly.pdbx_seq_one_letter_code
_entity_poly.pdbx_strand_id
1 'polypeptide(L)'
;MLKHIWILIALVVSPRGELRAQVPPDVTQAAIPQAQIIYDVRSGGVSNGATRLRAGALLFERAESIDLDLQVRAVDYSAFYSEGRYLFLPPQVGLPEFLADSPHVVGPTAPVTVMADDFSINWVQALEPDSGLPASVYELLSGEDEEGSMGSVWANQVRSNLEPMEMQSARITSGSGIEASLLFTDTEEVRLPEDPYRWEPRLQFTMSLANNGQVGAFYSTERRVGDGTRRLLWEREQFEADEPSVLVLAGDSVEGRSWLPDESLNLHRGTTWSALRTIPDVIAVPSESELAAGVSRLSEEADEAGVTLFSANLMDSSGESHLFEPFVLRELGGLTVAFIGLTPPSIVGRIDPKVAQNVQILDPSASLQSIVDDLIVHRHPDLIVLVSAMSREDLTELAGWAMGIDLVIGPSWPGVQHEHTSSVQSATPPSETETVDRRPLLFADAHPAQVGTIQLSLDEQGLELAHRLQTVSQEWPVNLEWLEPVNHVRHDLYVAQAEPLFPNSASVLAAHPELADVYLRSLRGDANLVGMGDEFFLQRYSSVFSASLWLNYVANTVRRALRADVALVRTTALNSSLVGPISELFVNAFLSDNDKLLLYRLDGGALRDLLNLRGTVRQASDSERGSLGPPTVSGAAWEEELVGGRSIEPHATYSVAISSYLAAQPEYAELLEPYAPNSRFRGDDTQRFRPDSDGQRVRLHALISSDLQRRRAEDPTFGQS
;
A
#
# COMPACT_ATOMS: atom_id res chain seq x y z
N MET A 1 -8.35 29.33 -31.28
CA MET A 1 -9.64 28.61 -31.31
C MET A 1 -9.47 27.46 -32.30
N LEU A 2 -8.99 26.30 -31.81
CA LEU A 2 -9.77 25.12 -31.39
C LEU A 2 -10.25 24.34 -32.63
N LYS A 3 -9.55 23.26 -33.04
CA LYS A 3 -9.55 21.87 -32.52
C LYS A 3 -10.95 21.26 -32.49
N HIS A 4 -11.13 20.15 -33.22
CA HIS A 4 -11.65 18.82 -32.80
C HIS A 4 -12.13 18.04 -34.03
N ILE A 5 -11.39 16.99 -34.41
CA ILE A 5 -11.81 15.96 -35.36
C ILE A 5 -12.42 14.84 -34.52
N TRP A 6 -13.69 14.52 -34.78
CA TRP A 6 -14.37 13.32 -34.30
C TRP A 6 -14.17 12.20 -35.32
N ILE A 7 -13.70 11.04 -34.89
CA ILE A 7 -13.86 9.78 -35.65
C ILE A 7 -14.79 8.89 -34.82
N LEU A 8 -16.00 8.67 -35.33
CA LEU A 8 -16.97 7.68 -34.83
C LEU A 8 -16.53 6.29 -35.27
N ILE A 9 -16.42 5.35 -34.33
CA ILE A 9 -16.43 3.91 -34.61
C ILE A 9 -17.88 3.43 -34.56
N ALA A 10 -18.37 2.89 -35.68
CA ALA A 10 -19.68 2.26 -35.76
C ALA A 10 -19.58 0.77 -35.35
N LEU A 11 -20.23 0.40 -34.24
CA LEU A 11 -20.47 -0.99 -33.84
C LEU A 11 -21.68 -1.53 -34.63
N VAL A 12 -21.47 -2.56 -35.45
CA VAL A 12 -22.55 -3.36 -36.04
C VAL A 12 -22.65 -4.68 -35.27
N VAL A 13 -23.78 -4.88 -34.57
CA VAL A 13 -24.10 -6.12 -33.85
C VAL A 13 -24.67 -7.14 -34.83
N SER A 14 -24.08 -8.34 -34.88
CA SER A 14 -24.63 -9.53 -35.56
C SER A 14 -25.31 -10.46 -34.54
N PRO A 15 -26.45 -11.11 -34.84
CA PRO A 15 -27.23 -11.91 -33.88
C PRO A 15 -26.64 -13.29 -33.52
N ARG A 16 -25.37 -13.56 -33.81
CA ARG A 16 -24.70 -14.81 -33.43
C ARG A 16 -23.31 -14.47 -32.89
N GLY A 17 -23.14 -14.63 -31.59
CA GLY A 17 -22.00 -14.15 -30.80
C GLY A 17 -20.66 -14.79 -31.15
N GLU A 18 -20.01 -14.27 -32.18
CA GLU A 18 -18.57 -14.36 -32.36
C GLU A 18 -18.03 -12.95 -32.61
N LEU A 19 -17.31 -12.40 -31.63
CA LEU A 19 -16.53 -11.17 -31.79
C LEU A 19 -15.31 -11.50 -32.64
N ARG A 20 -15.35 -11.20 -33.95
CA ARG A 20 -14.15 -11.08 -34.77
C ARG A 20 -13.91 -9.60 -35.06
N ALA A 21 -12.86 -9.04 -34.47
CA ALA A 21 -12.36 -7.72 -34.83
C ALA A 21 -11.91 -7.75 -36.30
N GLN A 22 -12.47 -6.88 -37.14
CA GLN A 22 -11.93 -6.64 -38.48
C GLN A 22 -10.75 -5.67 -38.36
N VAL A 23 -9.54 -6.20 -38.60
CA VAL A 23 -8.29 -5.43 -38.67
C VAL A 23 -8.30 -4.59 -39.96
N PRO A 24 -7.90 -3.29 -39.93
CA PRO A 24 -7.76 -2.47 -41.13
C PRO A 24 -6.71 -3.06 -42.09
N PRO A 25 -6.87 -2.95 -43.42
CA PRO A 25 -6.02 -3.62 -44.40
C PRO A 25 -4.62 -2.97 -44.62
N ASP A 26 -4.11 -2.17 -43.70
CA ASP A 26 -2.82 -1.46 -43.84
C ASP A 26 -1.91 -1.60 -42.58
N VAL A 27 -1.96 -2.76 -41.93
CA VAL A 27 -0.96 -3.14 -40.93
C VAL A 27 0.18 -3.84 -41.68
N THR A 28 1.32 -3.16 -41.83
CA THR A 28 2.61 -3.81 -42.05
C THR A 28 2.67 -5.04 -41.16
N GLN A 29 2.89 -6.24 -41.73
CA GLN A 29 2.92 -7.52 -40.99
C GLN A 29 3.68 -7.31 -39.68
N ALA A 30 2.95 -7.19 -38.57
CA ALA A 30 3.57 -7.07 -37.26
C ALA A 30 4.40 -8.33 -37.05
N ALA A 31 5.66 -8.16 -36.65
CA ALA A 31 6.53 -9.28 -36.34
C ALA A 31 5.81 -10.18 -35.33
N ILE A 32 5.81 -11.49 -35.59
CA ILE A 32 5.18 -12.46 -34.69
C ILE A 32 6.00 -12.45 -33.39
N PRO A 33 5.38 -12.23 -32.21
CA PRO A 33 6.08 -12.26 -30.93
C PRO A 33 6.86 -13.57 -30.79
N GLN A 34 8.15 -13.49 -30.46
CA GLN A 34 9.03 -14.66 -30.32
C GLN A 34 9.17 -15.09 -28.85
N ALA A 35 9.00 -14.16 -27.91
CA ALA A 35 9.05 -14.42 -26.48
C ALA A 35 8.42 -13.29 -25.67
N GLN A 36 8.22 -13.51 -24.38
CA GLN A 36 7.77 -12.49 -23.44
C GLN A 36 8.54 -12.49 -22.11
N ILE A 37 8.74 -11.30 -21.56
CA ILE A 37 9.17 -11.07 -20.19
C ILE A 37 7.94 -10.54 -19.43
N ILE A 38 7.48 -11.30 -18.44
CA ILE A 38 6.44 -10.86 -17.51
C ILE A 38 7.17 -10.36 -16.28
N TYR A 39 6.75 -9.24 -15.71
CA TYR A 39 7.41 -8.72 -14.53
C TYR A 39 6.45 -8.13 -13.51
N ASP A 40 6.84 -8.34 -12.26
CA ASP A 40 6.17 -7.87 -11.07
C ASP A 40 7.18 -7.11 -10.20
N VAL A 41 6.69 -6.03 -9.58
CA VAL A 41 7.53 -5.12 -8.80
C VAL A 41 6.82 -4.76 -7.51
N ARG A 42 7.41 -5.15 -6.39
CA ARG A 42 6.94 -4.79 -5.04
C ARG A 42 5.48 -5.15 -4.78
N SER A 43 5.00 -6.26 -5.33
CA SER A 43 3.59 -6.67 -5.16
C SER A 43 3.25 -7.03 -3.74
N GLY A 44 4.21 -7.44 -2.89
CA GLY A 44 3.96 -7.89 -1.53
C GLY A 44 3.20 -9.22 -1.40
N GLY A 45 3.18 -10.04 -2.46
CA GLY A 45 2.63 -11.40 -2.45
C GLY A 45 1.10 -11.49 -2.50
N VAL A 46 0.55 -12.70 -2.27
CA VAL A 46 -0.88 -13.02 -2.41
C VAL A 46 -1.79 -12.18 -1.53
N SER A 47 -1.29 -11.73 -0.38
CA SER A 47 -2.09 -11.03 0.61
C SER A 47 -2.16 -9.53 0.39
N ASN A 48 -1.29 -8.96 -0.43
CA ASN A 48 -1.27 -7.53 -0.66
C ASN A 48 -2.27 -7.09 -1.74
N GLY A 49 -2.57 -5.80 -1.73
CA GLY A 49 -3.47 -5.14 -2.66
C GLY A 49 -3.85 -3.77 -2.13
N ALA A 50 -3.90 -2.78 -3.00
CA ALA A 50 -4.14 -1.39 -2.64
C ALA A 50 -5.63 -1.07 -2.62
N THR A 51 -6.02 -0.25 -1.63
CA THR A 51 -7.32 0.38 -1.54
C THR A 51 -7.09 1.88 -1.53
N ARG A 52 -7.68 2.62 -2.47
CA ARG A 52 -7.46 4.07 -2.61
C ARG A 52 -8.56 4.85 -1.91
N LEU A 53 -8.30 5.16 -0.64
CA LEU A 53 -9.18 5.93 0.26
C LEU A 53 -9.50 7.32 -0.33
N ARG A 54 -10.54 7.42 -1.16
CA ARG A 54 -11.01 8.65 -1.82
C ARG A 54 -12.51 8.89 -1.69
N ALA A 55 -13.32 7.85 -1.45
CA ALA A 55 -14.78 7.96 -1.41
C ALA A 55 -15.24 8.96 -0.35
N GLY A 56 -14.69 8.82 0.86
CA GLY A 56 -15.00 9.71 1.98
C GLY A 56 -14.69 11.17 1.66
N ALA A 57 -13.52 11.45 1.08
CA ALA A 57 -13.09 12.82 0.76
C ALA A 57 -14.04 13.51 -0.23
N LEU A 58 -14.41 12.84 -1.32
CA LEU A 58 -15.36 13.37 -2.32
C LEU A 58 -16.73 13.68 -1.71
N LEU A 59 -17.21 12.81 -0.81
CA LEU A 59 -18.48 13.02 -0.11
C LEU A 59 -18.43 14.21 0.85
N PHE A 60 -17.33 14.34 1.60
CA PHE A 60 -17.12 15.46 2.50
C PHE A 60 -17.04 16.80 1.74
N GLU A 61 -16.30 16.84 0.63
CA GLU A 61 -16.20 18.03 -0.25
C GLU A 61 -17.57 18.40 -0.84
N ARG A 62 -18.32 17.43 -1.35
CA ARG A 62 -19.62 17.70 -1.98
C ARG A 62 -20.74 17.96 -0.97
N ALA A 63 -20.69 17.40 0.23
CA ALA A 63 -21.64 17.68 1.32
C ALA A 63 -21.68 19.17 1.73
N GLU A 64 -20.60 19.93 1.45
CA GLU A 64 -20.57 21.38 1.59
C GLU A 64 -21.61 22.08 0.72
N SER A 65 -21.80 21.60 -0.51
CA SER A 65 -22.66 22.27 -1.50
C SER A 65 -24.16 22.15 -1.25
N ILE A 66 -24.60 21.24 -0.36
CA ILE A 66 -26.02 20.88 -0.18
C ILE A 66 -26.50 20.81 1.29
N ASP A 67 -25.77 21.43 2.22
CA ASP A 67 -26.14 21.53 3.65
C ASP A 67 -26.45 20.18 4.33
N LEU A 68 -25.52 19.24 4.18
CA LEU A 68 -25.61 17.90 4.73
C LEU A 68 -24.69 17.76 5.95
N ASP A 69 -25.23 17.34 7.10
CA ASP A 69 -24.41 16.97 8.25
C ASP A 69 -23.98 15.51 8.11
N LEU A 70 -22.67 15.28 8.03
CA LEU A 70 -22.07 13.98 7.75
C LEU A 70 -21.09 13.66 8.88
N GLN A 71 -21.35 12.59 9.62
CA GLN A 71 -20.49 12.14 10.70
C GLN A 71 -20.09 10.69 10.48
N VAL A 72 -18.79 10.40 10.38
CA VAL A 72 -18.32 9.01 10.38
C VAL A 72 -18.54 8.42 11.77
N ARG A 73 -19.19 7.25 11.80
CA ARG A 73 -19.52 6.49 13.00
C ARG A 73 -18.54 5.35 13.25
N ALA A 74 -18.14 4.65 12.19
CA ALA A 74 -17.25 3.50 12.29
C ALA A 74 -16.43 3.30 11.01
N VAL A 75 -15.25 2.69 11.17
CA VAL A 75 -14.39 2.20 10.09
C VAL A 75 -13.93 0.80 10.47
N ASP A 76 -14.44 -0.21 9.78
CA ASP A 76 -14.25 -1.63 10.13
C ASP A 76 -14.25 -2.55 8.89
N TYR A 77 -14.06 -3.86 9.09
CA TYR A 77 -14.10 -4.85 8.00
C TYR A 77 -15.47 -5.55 7.92
N SER A 78 -16.55 -4.76 7.86
CA SER A 78 -17.93 -5.25 7.80
C SER A 78 -18.52 -5.29 6.38
N ALA A 79 -17.73 -4.97 5.35
CA ALA A 79 -18.09 -5.20 3.97
C ALA A 79 -17.35 -6.42 3.41
N PHE A 80 -17.94 -7.10 2.43
CA PHE A 80 -17.38 -8.29 1.82
C PHE A 80 -17.61 -8.31 0.32
N TYR A 81 -16.67 -8.92 -0.40
CA TYR A 81 -16.73 -9.06 -1.85
C TYR A 81 -16.54 -10.52 -2.27
N SER A 82 -17.36 -10.99 -3.23
CA SER A 82 -17.15 -12.27 -3.89
C SER A 82 -17.80 -12.24 -5.27
N GLU A 83 -17.02 -12.53 -6.32
CA GLU A 83 -17.50 -12.68 -7.71
C GLU A 83 -18.46 -11.57 -8.18
N GLY A 84 -18.06 -10.30 -8.01
CA GLY A 84 -18.88 -9.14 -8.42
C GLY A 84 -20.00 -8.76 -7.44
N ARG A 85 -20.21 -9.53 -6.37
CA ARG A 85 -21.24 -9.28 -5.35
C ARG A 85 -20.63 -8.60 -4.13
N TYR A 86 -21.43 -7.74 -3.51
CA TYR A 86 -21.04 -7.03 -2.30
C TYR A 86 -22.05 -7.32 -1.19
N LEU A 87 -21.53 -7.69 -0.02
CA LEU A 87 -22.30 -7.81 1.20
C LEU A 87 -21.83 -6.72 2.16
N PHE A 88 -22.74 -5.95 2.70
CA PHE A 88 -22.45 -4.93 3.71
C PHE A 88 -23.21 -5.33 4.96
N LEU A 89 -22.51 -5.39 6.08
CA LEU A 89 -23.11 -5.67 7.37
C LEU A 89 -23.30 -4.36 8.13
N PRO A 90 -24.45 -4.18 8.81
CA PRO A 90 -24.62 -3.05 9.70
C PRO A 90 -23.59 -3.15 10.84
N PRO A 91 -23.20 -2.03 11.48
CA PRO A 91 -22.07 -2.01 12.43
C PRO A 91 -22.30 -2.89 13.66
N GLN A 92 -23.55 -3.26 13.94
CA GLN A 92 -23.92 -4.12 15.06
C GLN A 92 -23.73 -5.61 14.74
N VAL A 93 -23.57 -5.98 13.46
CA VAL A 93 -23.31 -7.34 13.00
C VAL A 93 -21.86 -7.38 12.55
N GLY A 94 -20.97 -7.69 13.49
CA GLY A 94 -19.54 -7.73 13.22
C GLY A 94 -19.11 -8.94 12.40
N LEU A 95 -17.84 -8.91 12.00
CA LEU A 95 -17.16 -10.06 11.38
C LEU A 95 -17.27 -11.36 12.21
N PRO A 96 -17.20 -11.36 13.56
CA PRO A 96 -17.40 -12.59 14.35
C PRO A 96 -18.78 -13.23 14.14
N GLU A 97 -19.84 -12.42 14.13
CA GLU A 97 -21.21 -12.87 13.90
C GLU A 97 -21.40 -13.41 12.47
N PHE A 98 -20.73 -12.80 11.49
CA PHE A 98 -20.71 -13.29 10.11
C PHE A 98 -20.08 -14.69 9.99
N LEU A 99 -18.98 -14.94 10.70
CA LEU A 99 -18.28 -16.23 10.68
C LEU A 99 -18.99 -17.32 11.51
N ALA A 100 -19.70 -16.95 12.57
CA ALA A 100 -20.22 -17.91 13.55
C ALA A 100 -21.48 -18.67 13.09
N ASP A 101 -22.37 -18.05 12.32
CA ASP A 101 -23.76 -18.55 12.23
C ASP A 101 -24.41 -18.51 10.83
N SER A 102 -23.63 -18.49 9.74
CA SER A 102 -24.15 -18.44 8.34
C SER A 102 -25.40 -17.54 8.23
N PRO A 103 -25.23 -16.21 8.34
CA PRO A 103 -26.36 -15.30 8.52
C PRO A 103 -27.52 -15.52 7.52
N HIS A 104 -28.75 -15.38 8.01
CA HIS A 104 -29.93 -15.27 7.18
C HIS A 104 -29.96 -13.87 6.54
N VAL A 105 -30.15 -13.79 5.23
CA VAL A 105 -30.11 -12.55 4.45
C VAL A 105 -31.45 -12.32 3.74
N VAL A 106 -31.79 -11.08 3.39
CA VAL A 106 -33.00 -10.70 2.63
C VAL A 106 -32.60 -9.85 1.42
N GLY A 107 -33.44 -9.89 0.38
CA GLY A 107 -33.25 -9.16 -0.87
C GLY A 107 -33.42 -7.63 -0.75
N PRO A 108 -32.84 -6.85 -1.68
CA PRO A 108 -32.78 -5.39 -1.59
C PRO A 108 -34.13 -4.66 -1.73
N THR A 109 -34.36 -3.63 -0.90
CA THR A 109 -35.48 -2.66 -1.01
C THR A 109 -35.04 -1.20 -1.18
N ALA A 110 -33.73 -0.91 -1.21
CA ALA A 110 -33.17 0.46 -1.23
C ALA A 110 -32.16 0.71 -2.38
N PRO A 111 -31.97 1.97 -2.82
CA PRO A 111 -31.08 2.30 -3.94
C PRO A 111 -29.61 2.26 -3.53
N VAL A 112 -28.75 1.89 -4.47
CA VAL A 112 -27.30 1.76 -4.27
C VAL A 112 -26.61 2.48 -5.42
N THR A 113 -25.56 3.23 -5.12
CA THR A 113 -24.83 4.03 -6.11
C THR A 113 -23.39 3.56 -6.21
N VAL A 114 -22.93 3.30 -7.43
CA VAL A 114 -21.53 3.04 -7.75
C VAL A 114 -20.93 4.35 -8.27
N MET A 115 -19.86 4.82 -7.64
CA MET A 115 -19.16 6.03 -8.04
C MET A 115 -17.96 5.66 -8.92
N ALA A 116 -18.09 5.91 -10.23
CA ALA A 116 -17.06 5.62 -11.24
C ALA A 116 -16.65 4.13 -11.35
N ASP A 117 -15.92 3.79 -12.42
CA ASP A 117 -15.38 2.43 -12.61
C ASP A 117 -14.26 2.09 -11.62
N ASP A 118 -13.66 3.11 -10.98
CA ASP A 118 -12.45 2.94 -10.20
C ASP A 118 -12.63 3.14 -8.68
N PHE A 119 -13.63 3.87 -8.17
CA PHE A 119 -13.61 4.28 -6.75
C PHE A 119 -14.98 4.38 -6.07
N SER A 120 -15.31 3.30 -5.34
CA SER A 120 -16.32 3.17 -4.26
C SER A 120 -17.73 2.72 -4.62
N ILE A 121 -18.28 1.92 -3.71
CA ILE A 121 -19.67 1.48 -3.70
C ILE A 121 -20.32 2.03 -2.46
N ASN A 122 -21.44 2.71 -2.66
CA ASN A 122 -22.10 3.51 -1.65
C ASN A 122 -23.56 3.08 -1.52
N TRP A 123 -24.01 2.93 -0.27
CA TRP A 123 -25.39 2.60 0.05
C TRP A 123 -25.94 3.54 1.11
N VAL A 124 -27.22 3.91 0.95
CA VAL A 124 -27.94 4.80 1.86
C VAL A 124 -29.11 4.05 2.48
N GLN A 125 -29.11 3.94 3.81
CA GLN A 125 -30.23 3.44 4.59
C GLN A 125 -30.98 4.60 5.24
N ALA A 126 -32.28 4.68 4.97
CA ALA A 126 -33.19 5.51 5.74
C ALA A 126 -33.46 4.85 7.11
N LEU A 127 -33.22 5.56 8.23
CA LEU A 127 -33.56 5.04 9.57
C LEU A 127 -35.06 5.18 9.88
N GLU A 128 -35.79 6.03 9.16
CA GLU A 128 -37.25 6.10 9.20
C GLU A 128 -37.85 5.93 7.79
N PRO A 129 -38.92 5.13 7.61
CA PRO A 129 -39.53 4.86 6.29
C PRO A 129 -39.94 6.12 5.50
N ASP A 130 -40.28 7.20 6.22
CA ASP A 130 -40.71 8.49 5.66
C ASP A 130 -39.61 9.58 5.72
N SER A 131 -38.37 9.20 6.06
CA SER A 131 -37.25 10.15 6.28
C SER A 131 -36.78 10.88 5.02
N GLY A 132 -37.41 10.68 3.85
CA GLY A 132 -37.29 11.56 2.68
C GLY A 132 -35.86 11.98 2.35
N LEU A 133 -34.86 11.12 2.56
CA LEU A 133 -33.46 11.44 2.32
C LEU A 133 -33.36 12.03 0.91
N PRO A 134 -32.95 13.30 0.78
CA PRO A 134 -33.41 14.10 -0.33
C PRO A 134 -32.82 13.62 -1.65
N ALA A 135 -33.57 13.79 -2.75
CA ALA A 135 -33.10 13.57 -4.11
C ALA A 135 -31.73 14.22 -4.39
N SER A 136 -31.37 15.27 -3.64
CA SER A 136 -30.07 15.92 -3.65
C SER A 136 -28.90 14.99 -3.27
N VAL A 137 -29.07 14.02 -2.36
CA VAL A 137 -28.04 13.03 -2.05
C VAL A 137 -27.84 12.12 -3.26
N TYR A 138 -28.92 11.64 -3.87
CA TYR A 138 -28.83 10.83 -5.09
C TYR A 138 -28.23 11.61 -6.26
N GLU A 139 -28.59 12.88 -6.44
CA GLU A 139 -28.02 13.80 -7.44
C GLU A 139 -26.54 14.10 -7.16
N LEU A 140 -26.13 14.22 -5.88
CA LEU A 140 -24.73 14.38 -5.46
C LEU A 140 -23.87 13.19 -5.89
N LEU A 141 -24.41 11.98 -5.71
CA LEU A 141 -23.71 10.74 -6.00
C LEU A 141 -23.72 10.40 -7.51
N SER A 142 -24.55 11.07 -8.32
CA SER A 142 -24.75 10.77 -9.74
C SER A 142 -24.33 11.90 -10.71
N GLY A 143 -24.00 13.10 -10.22
CA GLY A 143 -23.59 14.23 -11.06
C GLY A 143 -22.13 14.13 -11.54
N GLU A 144 -21.90 14.29 -12.85
CA GLU A 144 -20.58 14.28 -13.52
C GLU A 144 -19.63 15.37 -12.99
N ASP A 145 -18.33 15.08 -12.89
CA ASP A 145 -17.29 16.08 -12.64
C ASP A 145 -16.95 16.83 -13.95
N GLU A 146 -16.51 18.08 -13.85
CA GLU A 146 -16.08 18.91 -14.99
C GLU A 146 -14.90 18.32 -15.79
N GLU A 147 -14.18 17.32 -15.25
CA GLU A 147 -13.08 16.60 -15.90
C GLU A 147 -13.48 15.30 -16.61
N GLY A 148 -14.78 14.93 -16.62
CA GLY A 148 -15.28 13.85 -17.48
C GLY A 148 -14.85 12.41 -17.10
N SER A 149 -14.34 12.19 -15.88
CA SER A 149 -13.87 10.87 -15.41
C SER A 149 -14.92 10.04 -14.65
N MET A 150 -16.17 10.50 -14.55
CA MET A 150 -17.24 9.72 -13.93
C MET A 150 -18.04 8.95 -14.98
N GLY A 151 -17.80 7.64 -15.05
CA GLY A 151 -18.72 6.71 -15.71
C GLY A 151 -20.06 6.72 -14.98
N SER A 152 -21.02 7.47 -15.49
CA SER A 152 -22.41 7.44 -15.03
C SER A 152 -23.06 6.13 -15.49
N VAL A 153 -23.54 5.30 -14.56
CA VAL A 153 -24.57 4.33 -14.90
C VAL A 153 -25.89 5.08 -14.89
N TRP A 154 -26.49 5.19 -16.06
CA TRP A 154 -27.70 5.98 -16.30
C TRP A 154 -28.88 5.43 -15.48
N ALA A 155 -29.21 6.09 -14.37
CA ALA A 155 -30.47 5.92 -13.62
C ALA A 155 -31.71 6.50 -14.37
N ASN A 156 -31.62 6.64 -15.70
CA ASN A 156 -32.56 7.41 -16.52
C ASN A 156 -33.85 6.67 -16.93
N GLN A 157 -34.26 5.64 -16.19
CA GLN A 157 -35.63 5.09 -16.30
C GLN A 157 -36.48 5.24 -15.02
N VAL A 158 -36.01 5.93 -13.98
CA VAL A 158 -36.80 6.17 -12.75
C VAL A 158 -37.29 7.62 -12.65
N ARG A 159 -37.71 8.21 -13.78
CA ARG A 159 -38.53 9.43 -13.79
C ARG A 159 -39.80 9.21 -14.59
N SER A 160 -40.78 8.56 -13.96
CA SER A 160 -42.20 8.94 -14.00
C SER A 160 -43.05 7.80 -13.45
N ASN A 161 -43.85 8.10 -12.42
CA ASN A 161 -44.96 7.27 -11.91
C ASN A 161 -44.56 5.93 -11.29
N LEU A 162 -44.08 5.96 -10.05
CA LEU A 162 -44.11 4.77 -9.18
C LEU A 162 -45.28 4.93 -8.21
N GLU A 163 -46.39 4.26 -8.51
CA GLU A 163 -47.26 3.73 -7.46
C GLU A 163 -46.50 2.59 -6.74
N PRO A 164 -46.79 2.34 -5.44
CA PRO A 164 -46.02 1.39 -4.63
C PRO A 164 -46.24 -0.04 -5.16
N MET A 165 -45.34 -0.48 -6.03
CA MET A 165 -45.15 -1.90 -6.34
C MET A 165 -43.93 -2.38 -5.56
N GLU A 166 -44.14 -3.47 -4.81
CA GLU A 166 -43.12 -4.22 -4.08
C GLU A 166 -41.95 -4.60 -5.00
N MET A 167 -40.81 -3.92 -4.83
CA MET A 167 -39.53 -4.26 -5.45
C MET A 167 -38.66 -4.99 -4.42
N GLN A 168 -38.36 -6.27 -4.68
CA GLN A 168 -37.61 -7.16 -3.78
C GLN A 168 -36.13 -7.34 -4.16
N SER A 169 -35.61 -6.64 -5.17
CA SER A 169 -34.16 -6.55 -5.41
C SER A 169 -33.72 -5.33 -6.23
N ALA A 170 -32.69 -4.62 -5.77
CA ALA A 170 -31.84 -3.72 -6.52
C ALA A 170 -30.70 -4.50 -7.18
N ARG A 171 -30.73 -4.56 -8.52
CA ARG A 171 -29.57 -4.91 -9.37
C ARG A 171 -28.87 -3.62 -9.74
N ILE A 172 -27.58 -3.51 -9.48
CA ILE A 172 -26.76 -2.46 -10.09
C ILE A 172 -25.95 -3.11 -11.19
N THR A 173 -26.10 -2.61 -12.40
CA THR A 173 -25.23 -2.94 -13.52
C THR A 173 -24.27 -1.78 -13.70
N SER A 174 -22.99 -1.94 -13.36
CA SER A 174 -21.98 -0.92 -13.68
C SER A 174 -21.79 -0.77 -15.20
N GLY A 175 -21.16 0.31 -15.67
CA GLY A 175 -20.87 0.51 -17.10
C GLY A 175 -20.05 -0.62 -17.74
N SER A 176 -19.36 -1.41 -16.91
CA SER A 176 -18.62 -2.62 -17.27
C SER A 176 -19.46 -3.92 -17.30
N GLY A 177 -20.77 -3.86 -17.05
CA GLY A 177 -21.67 -5.02 -17.12
C GLY A 177 -21.72 -5.89 -15.86
N ILE A 178 -21.09 -5.47 -14.76
CA ILE A 178 -21.05 -6.22 -13.49
C ILE A 178 -22.40 -6.09 -12.78
N GLU A 179 -23.05 -7.21 -12.47
CA GLU A 179 -24.24 -7.29 -11.59
C GLU A 179 -23.80 -7.28 -10.12
N ALA A 180 -23.91 -6.14 -9.44
CA ALA A 180 -23.78 -6.09 -7.98
C ALA A 180 -25.12 -6.47 -7.34
N SER A 181 -25.11 -7.51 -6.52
CA SER A 181 -26.21 -7.85 -5.62
C SER A 181 -25.83 -7.39 -4.21
N LEU A 182 -26.65 -6.53 -3.60
CA LEU A 182 -26.51 -6.12 -2.20
C LEU A 182 -27.53 -6.83 -1.32
N LEU A 183 -27.13 -7.13 -0.10
CA LEU A 183 -27.86 -8.01 0.80
C LEU A 183 -28.00 -7.30 2.15
N PHE A 184 -29.25 -6.96 2.54
CA PHE A 184 -29.58 -6.28 3.81
C PHE A 184 -30.91 -6.82 4.37
N THR A 185 -31.09 -6.81 5.69
CA THR A 185 -32.24 -7.45 6.35
C THR A 185 -33.21 -6.46 6.99
N ASP A 186 -34.50 -6.61 6.70
CA ASP A 186 -35.57 -6.65 7.71
C ASP A 186 -36.67 -7.62 7.21
N THR A 187 -36.48 -8.90 7.57
CA THR A 187 -37.37 -10.08 7.37
C THR A 187 -37.67 -10.61 5.95
N GLU A 188 -37.51 -11.95 5.86
CA GLU A 188 -37.83 -12.98 4.82
C GLU A 188 -36.67 -13.64 4.03
N GLU A 189 -36.58 -14.97 4.19
CA GLU A 189 -35.42 -15.86 4.07
C GLU A 189 -34.71 -15.92 2.69
N VAL A 190 -33.45 -15.48 2.66
CA VAL A 190 -32.42 -15.83 1.66
C VAL A 190 -31.21 -16.41 2.40
N ARG A 191 -30.67 -17.54 1.90
CA ARG A 191 -29.49 -18.17 2.49
C ARG A 191 -28.22 -17.48 1.98
N LEU A 192 -27.33 -17.08 2.89
CA LEU A 192 -25.95 -16.74 2.52
C LEU A 192 -25.24 -17.95 1.89
N PRO A 193 -24.16 -17.74 1.12
CA PRO A 193 -23.36 -18.84 0.58
C PRO A 193 -22.73 -19.68 1.69
N GLU A 194 -22.55 -20.98 1.43
CA GLU A 194 -22.17 -21.99 2.44
C GLU A 194 -20.76 -21.78 3.05
N ASP A 195 -19.88 -21.00 2.43
CA ASP A 195 -18.50 -20.79 2.90
C ASP A 195 -18.14 -19.30 3.04
N PRO A 196 -18.03 -18.76 4.27
CA PRO A 196 -17.65 -17.38 4.50
C PRO A 196 -16.22 -17.05 4.05
N TYR A 197 -15.33 -18.03 3.93
CA TYR A 197 -13.93 -17.80 3.51
C TYR A 197 -13.78 -17.53 2.00
N ARG A 198 -14.86 -17.71 1.23
CA ARG A 198 -14.91 -17.27 -0.18
C ARG A 198 -15.23 -15.78 -0.36
N TRP A 199 -15.51 -15.10 0.74
CA TRP A 199 -15.79 -13.68 0.78
C TRP A 199 -14.55 -12.93 1.25
N GLU A 200 -14.08 -11.99 0.43
CA GLU A 200 -12.98 -11.12 0.76
C GLU A 200 -13.46 -10.00 1.69
N PRO A 201 -12.88 -9.84 2.89
CA PRO A 201 -13.22 -8.73 3.76
C PRO A 201 -12.77 -7.41 3.12
N ARG A 202 -13.62 -6.39 3.23
CA ARG A 202 -13.43 -5.04 2.69
C ARG A 202 -13.61 -4.01 3.80
N LEU A 203 -12.81 -2.95 3.72
CA LEU A 203 -12.92 -1.82 4.63
C LEU A 203 -14.21 -1.05 4.34
N GLN A 204 -15.09 -0.99 5.33
CA GLN A 204 -16.35 -0.27 5.32
C GLN A 204 -16.23 1.01 6.16
N PHE A 205 -16.65 2.13 5.59
CA PHE A 205 -16.92 3.36 6.32
C PHE A 205 -18.42 3.46 6.56
N THR A 206 -18.82 3.50 7.83
CA THR A 206 -20.20 3.80 8.21
C THR A 206 -20.29 5.23 8.67
N MET A 207 -21.21 5.99 8.08
CA MET A 207 -21.45 7.40 8.35
C MET A 207 -22.93 7.60 8.69
N SER A 208 -23.24 8.52 9.59
CA SER A 208 -24.58 9.06 9.73
C SER A 208 -24.72 10.31 8.89
N LEU A 209 -25.79 10.37 8.11
CA LEU A 209 -26.25 11.53 7.39
C LEU A 209 -27.35 12.20 8.18
N ALA A 210 -27.33 13.52 8.31
CA ALA A 210 -28.48 14.29 8.78
C ALA A 210 -28.77 15.48 7.86
N ASN A 211 -30.04 15.64 7.50
CA ASN A 211 -30.53 16.81 6.76
C ASN A 211 -31.89 17.22 7.35
N ASN A 212 -32.02 18.46 7.82
CA ASN A 212 -33.27 18.99 8.37
C ASN A 212 -33.92 18.11 9.46
N GLY A 213 -33.10 17.44 10.29
CA GLY A 213 -33.55 16.57 11.37
C GLY A 213 -33.88 15.12 10.97
N GLN A 214 -33.84 14.80 9.67
CA GLN A 214 -33.94 13.42 9.17
C GLN A 214 -32.56 12.77 9.20
N VAL A 215 -32.47 11.53 9.68
CA VAL A 215 -31.20 10.81 9.84
C VAL A 215 -31.19 9.54 8.98
N GLY A 216 -30.09 9.34 8.26
CA GLY A 216 -29.79 8.12 7.51
C GLY A 216 -28.44 7.54 7.89
N ALA A 217 -28.21 6.29 7.53
CA ALA A 217 -26.88 5.69 7.52
C ALA A 217 -26.36 5.62 6.09
N PHE A 218 -25.07 5.87 5.93
CA PHE A 218 -24.35 5.79 4.67
C PHE A 218 -23.19 4.83 4.85
N TYR A 219 -23.08 3.88 3.94
CA TYR A 219 -22.05 2.85 3.97
C TYR A 219 -21.25 2.96 2.69
N SER A 220 -19.93 3.06 2.83
CA SER A 220 -19.05 3.00 1.67
C SER A 220 -17.99 1.95 1.87
N THR A 221 -17.67 1.26 0.78
CA THR A 221 -16.46 0.44 0.67
C THR A 221 -15.77 0.80 -0.61
N GLU A 222 -14.47 0.54 -0.66
CA GLU A 222 -13.67 0.84 -1.83
C GLU A 222 -13.30 -0.41 -2.61
N ARG A 223 -13.11 -0.22 -3.92
CA ARG A 223 -12.60 -1.26 -4.80
C ARG A 223 -11.14 -1.51 -4.44
N ARG A 224 -10.73 -2.77 -4.57
CA ARG A 224 -9.34 -3.17 -4.41
C ARG A 224 -8.67 -3.30 -5.76
N VAL A 225 -7.42 -2.85 -5.87
CA VAL A 225 -6.57 -3.04 -7.04
C VAL A 225 -5.26 -3.70 -6.63
N GLY A 226 -4.59 -4.40 -7.53
CA GLY A 226 -3.33 -5.05 -7.19
C GLY A 226 -3.44 -6.26 -6.29
N ASP A 227 -4.61 -6.89 -6.21
CA ASP A 227 -4.79 -8.07 -5.35
C ASP A 227 -3.86 -9.21 -5.77
N GLY A 228 -3.04 -9.69 -4.83
CA GLY A 228 -2.00 -10.67 -5.10
C GLY A 228 -2.50 -12.02 -5.61
N THR A 229 -3.66 -12.50 -5.14
CA THR A 229 -4.22 -13.78 -5.62
C THR A 229 -4.62 -13.72 -7.10
N ARG A 230 -5.18 -12.58 -7.54
CA ARG A 230 -5.54 -12.33 -8.95
C ARG A 230 -4.31 -12.10 -9.82
N ARG A 231 -3.34 -11.35 -9.30
CA ARG A 231 -2.04 -11.10 -9.96
C ARG A 231 -1.35 -12.41 -10.32
N LEU A 232 -1.14 -13.29 -9.34
CA LEU A 232 -0.43 -14.56 -9.56
C LEU A 232 -1.21 -15.50 -10.48
N LEU A 233 -2.55 -15.43 -10.48
CA LEU A 233 -3.35 -16.24 -11.40
C LEU A 233 -3.15 -15.76 -12.82
N TRP A 234 -3.23 -14.45 -13.04
CA TRP A 234 -3.00 -13.84 -14.34
C TRP A 234 -1.58 -14.09 -14.85
N GLU A 235 -0.56 -13.98 -13.98
CA GLU A 235 0.84 -14.28 -14.29
C GLU A 235 0.98 -15.73 -14.73
N ARG A 236 0.36 -16.69 -14.02
CA ARG A 236 0.35 -18.10 -14.41
C ARG A 236 -0.31 -18.32 -15.77
N GLU A 237 -1.45 -17.67 -16.02
CA GLU A 237 -2.17 -17.77 -17.29
C GLU A 237 -1.35 -17.26 -18.49
N GLN A 238 -0.42 -16.32 -18.28
CA GLN A 238 0.46 -15.86 -19.36
C GLN A 238 1.37 -16.98 -19.89
N PHE A 239 1.70 -17.98 -19.07
CA PHE A 239 2.50 -19.15 -19.48
C PHE A 239 1.66 -20.24 -20.17
N GLU A 240 0.34 -20.11 -20.22
CA GLU A 240 -0.52 -20.99 -21.02
C GLU A 240 -0.50 -20.60 -22.51
N ALA A 241 0.01 -19.41 -22.84
CA ALA A 241 0.31 -19.02 -24.22
C ALA A 241 1.53 -19.82 -24.75
N ASP A 242 1.53 -20.16 -26.05
CA ASP A 242 2.64 -20.87 -26.72
C ASP A 242 3.93 -20.02 -26.88
N GLU A 243 4.04 -18.90 -26.15
CA GLU A 243 5.19 -17.98 -26.19
C GLU A 243 6.21 -18.35 -25.10
N PRO A 244 7.51 -18.52 -25.42
CA PRO A 244 8.57 -18.65 -24.43
C PRO A 244 8.56 -17.47 -23.45
N SER A 245 8.48 -17.77 -22.15
CA SER A 245 8.15 -16.78 -21.12
C SER A 245 9.04 -16.92 -19.89
N VAL A 246 9.33 -15.80 -19.24
CA VAL A 246 9.94 -15.75 -17.90
C VAL A 246 9.19 -14.75 -17.02
N LEU A 247 8.98 -15.07 -15.75
CA LEU A 247 8.47 -14.16 -14.73
C LEU A 247 9.63 -13.58 -13.93
N VAL A 248 9.71 -12.25 -13.89
CA VAL A 248 10.76 -11.50 -13.20
C VAL A 248 10.16 -10.78 -11.99
N LEU A 249 10.57 -11.17 -10.79
CA LEU A 249 10.19 -10.51 -9.54
C LEU A 249 11.27 -9.50 -9.14
N ALA A 250 10.98 -8.22 -9.28
CA ALA A 250 11.94 -7.12 -9.06
C ALA A 250 12.01 -6.67 -7.58
N GLY A 251 11.94 -7.62 -6.64
CA GLY A 251 12.04 -7.40 -5.20
C GLY A 251 10.74 -6.97 -4.52
N ASP A 252 10.62 -7.33 -3.24
CA ASP A 252 9.44 -7.14 -2.40
C ASP A 252 8.14 -7.72 -3.00
N SER A 253 8.27 -8.83 -3.75
CA SER A 253 7.15 -9.55 -4.37
C SER A 253 6.57 -10.65 -3.47
N VAL A 254 7.24 -10.97 -2.36
CA VAL A 254 6.76 -11.92 -1.35
C VAL A 254 6.56 -11.22 -0.02
N GLU A 255 5.58 -11.65 0.78
CA GLU A 255 5.36 -11.05 2.09
C GLU A 255 6.58 -11.19 3.00
N GLY A 256 7.02 -10.07 3.57
CA GLY A 256 8.10 -10.02 4.55
C GLY A 256 7.64 -10.25 5.98
N ARG A 257 7.99 -9.31 6.86
CA ARG A 257 7.57 -9.35 8.26
C ARG A 257 6.09 -9.08 8.39
N SER A 258 5.47 -9.77 9.35
CA SER A 258 4.16 -9.42 9.82
C SER A 258 4.20 -8.07 10.54
N TRP A 259 3.10 -7.33 10.47
CA TRP A 259 2.87 -6.17 11.34
C TRP A 259 2.49 -6.60 12.77
N LEU A 260 2.38 -7.91 13.03
CA LEU A 260 2.13 -8.45 14.35
C LEU A 260 3.31 -8.24 15.31
N PRO A 261 3.02 -8.08 16.62
CA PRO A 261 4.01 -7.68 17.62
C PRO A 261 5.14 -8.68 17.88
N ASP A 262 5.04 -9.92 17.39
CA ASP A 262 5.96 -11.02 17.69
C ASP A 262 7.13 -11.15 16.70
N GLU A 263 7.29 -10.21 15.76
CA GLU A 263 8.31 -10.22 14.70
C GLU A 263 8.25 -11.44 13.77
N SER A 264 7.12 -12.16 13.75
CA SER A 264 6.94 -13.30 12.87
C SER A 264 6.96 -12.85 11.40
N LEU A 265 7.32 -13.79 10.52
CA LEU A 265 7.03 -13.61 9.10
C LEU A 265 5.52 -13.59 8.90
N ASN A 266 5.08 -12.87 7.88
CA ASN A 266 3.69 -12.83 7.51
C ASN A 266 3.15 -14.24 7.26
N LEU A 267 1.98 -14.54 7.82
CA LEU A 267 1.35 -15.86 7.77
C LEU A 267 0.95 -16.28 6.35
N HIS A 268 0.82 -15.33 5.41
CA HIS A 268 0.50 -15.59 4.01
C HIS A 268 1.71 -15.98 3.14
N ARG A 269 2.94 -15.78 3.64
CA ARG A 269 4.18 -16.00 2.88
C ARG A 269 4.26 -17.39 2.25
N GLY A 270 3.84 -18.42 2.99
CA GLY A 270 3.83 -19.81 2.49
C GLY A 270 2.85 -20.03 1.33
N THR A 271 1.73 -19.29 1.32
CA THR A 271 0.75 -19.32 0.23
C THR A 271 1.32 -18.67 -1.03
N THR A 272 2.06 -17.56 -0.90
CA THR A 272 2.76 -16.94 -2.03
C THR A 272 3.77 -17.87 -2.68
N TRP A 273 4.64 -18.51 -1.88
CA TRP A 273 5.60 -19.48 -2.41
C TRP A 273 4.90 -20.69 -3.07
N SER A 274 3.78 -21.16 -2.51
CA SER A 274 2.98 -22.23 -3.12
C SER A 274 2.35 -21.81 -4.44
N ALA A 275 1.91 -20.55 -4.59
CA ALA A 275 1.38 -20.03 -5.84
C ALA A 275 2.49 -19.88 -6.90
N LEU A 276 3.65 -19.32 -6.52
CA LEU A 276 4.82 -19.17 -7.39
C LEU A 276 5.32 -20.52 -7.93
N ARG A 277 5.24 -21.59 -7.12
CA ARG A 277 5.58 -22.96 -7.54
C ARG A 277 4.77 -23.46 -8.74
N THR A 278 3.60 -22.86 -9.01
CA THR A 278 2.77 -23.22 -10.17
C THR A 278 3.20 -22.53 -11.46
N ILE A 279 4.15 -21.60 -11.39
CA ILE A 279 4.65 -20.81 -12.52
C ILE A 279 5.96 -21.45 -13.03
N PRO A 280 6.08 -21.78 -14.35
CA PRO A 280 7.18 -22.59 -14.86
C PRO A 280 8.61 -22.01 -14.75
N ASP A 281 8.81 -20.72 -15.01
CA ASP A 281 10.13 -20.07 -14.94
C ASP A 281 10.02 -18.73 -14.23
N VAL A 282 10.57 -18.68 -13.01
CA VAL A 282 10.54 -17.50 -12.14
C VAL A 282 11.96 -17.17 -11.69
N ILE A 283 12.34 -15.91 -11.87
CA ILE A 283 13.58 -15.34 -11.36
C ILE A 283 13.26 -14.17 -10.44
N ALA A 284 14.01 -14.01 -9.35
CA ALA A 284 13.73 -12.97 -8.37
C ALA A 284 14.98 -12.29 -7.82
N VAL A 285 14.91 -10.97 -7.66
CA VAL A 285 15.92 -10.18 -6.97
C VAL A 285 15.50 -10.02 -5.50
N PRO A 286 16.24 -10.55 -4.52
CA PRO A 286 15.90 -10.36 -3.11
C PRO A 286 15.95 -8.90 -2.68
N SER A 287 14.91 -8.43 -1.97
CA SER A 287 14.83 -7.12 -1.30
C SER A 287 14.48 -7.29 0.19
N GLU A 288 14.03 -6.22 0.84
CA GLU A 288 13.68 -6.17 2.27
C GLU A 288 12.76 -7.32 2.69
N SER A 289 11.69 -7.56 1.93
CA SER A 289 10.63 -8.52 2.28
C SER A 289 11.08 -9.96 2.11
N GLU A 290 11.84 -10.28 1.05
CA GLU A 290 12.44 -11.61 0.89
C GLU A 290 13.46 -11.89 1.99
N LEU A 291 14.35 -10.92 2.27
CA LEU A 291 15.42 -11.05 3.26
C LEU A 291 14.93 -11.01 4.72
N ALA A 292 13.67 -10.61 4.97
CA ALA A 292 13.07 -10.67 6.29
C ALA A 292 13.15 -12.05 6.95
N ALA A 293 13.14 -13.13 6.14
CA ALA A 293 13.28 -14.51 6.58
C ALA A 293 14.70 -14.90 7.00
N GLY A 294 15.70 -14.10 6.61
CA GLY A 294 17.12 -14.47 6.64
C GLY A 294 17.52 -15.31 5.42
N VAL A 295 18.79 -15.22 5.04
CA VAL A 295 19.31 -15.77 3.77
C VAL A 295 19.08 -17.28 3.64
N SER A 296 19.40 -18.07 4.69
CA SER A 296 19.26 -19.53 4.63
C SER A 296 17.82 -19.96 4.37
N ARG A 297 16.87 -19.39 5.13
CA ARG A 297 15.46 -19.70 4.98
C ARG A 297 14.91 -19.22 3.64
N LEU A 298 15.33 -18.04 3.18
CA LEU A 298 14.94 -17.53 1.86
C LEU A 298 15.40 -18.47 0.73
N SER A 299 16.63 -18.98 0.81
CA SER A 299 17.14 -19.96 -0.17
C SER A 299 16.28 -21.22 -0.16
N GLU A 300 15.96 -21.78 1.02
CA GLU A 300 15.11 -22.96 1.15
C GLU A 300 13.70 -22.72 0.57
N GLU A 301 13.07 -21.58 0.89
CA GLU A 301 11.74 -21.23 0.40
C GLU A 301 11.72 -21.05 -1.13
N ALA A 302 12.75 -20.42 -1.70
CA ALA A 302 12.86 -20.22 -3.14
C ALA A 302 13.14 -21.53 -3.89
N ASP A 303 14.03 -22.38 -3.37
CA ASP A 303 14.35 -23.69 -3.94
C ASP A 303 13.10 -24.60 -3.96
N GLU A 304 12.33 -24.64 -2.86
CA GLU A 304 11.09 -25.41 -2.78
C GLU A 304 10.01 -24.91 -3.75
N ALA A 305 10.00 -23.60 -4.04
CA ALA A 305 9.11 -22.97 -5.00
C ALA A 305 9.63 -23.01 -6.45
N GLY A 306 10.87 -23.43 -6.70
CA GLY A 306 11.48 -23.39 -8.03
C GLY A 306 11.83 -22.00 -8.54
N VAL A 307 12.03 -21.03 -7.63
CA VAL A 307 12.37 -19.64 -7.95
C VAL A 307 13.88 -19.46 -7.95
N THR A 308 14.44 -18.93 -9.04
CA THR A 308 15.88 -18.64 -9.13
C THR A 308 16.18 -17.26 -8.53
N LEU A 309 16.89 -17.21 -7.39
CA LEU A 309 17.34 -15.96 -6.79
C LEU A 309 18.64 -15.47 -7.43
N PHE A 310 18.76 -14.15 -7.65
CA PHE A 310 19.97 -13.54 -8.21
C PHE A 310 20.18 -12.10 -7.69
N SER A 311 21.44 -11.72 -7.45
CA SER A 311 21.82 -10.35 -7.04
C SER A 311 23.34 -10.13 -7.16
N ALA A 312 23.74 -9.12 -7.93
CA ALA A 312 25.13 -8.79 -8.21
C ALA A 312 25.85 -8.07 -7.07
N ASN A 313 25.11 -7.46 -6.14
CA ASN A 313 25.70 -6.66 -5.07
C ASN A 313 25.41 -7.22 -3.66
N LEU A 314 24.83 -8.42 -3.55
CA LEU A 314 24.53 -9.06 -2.27
C LEU A 314 25.57 -10.16 -1.95
N MET A 315 26.42 -9.87 -0.98
CA MET A 315 27.55 -10.70 -0.56
C MET A 315 27.33 -11.28 0.83
N ASP A 316 28.10 -12.32 1.14
CA ASP A 316 28.22 -12.80 2.52
C ASP A 316 28.83 -11.70 3.42
N SER A 317 28.77 -11.89 4.75
CA SER A 317 29.32 -10.94 5.72
C SER A 317 30.84 -10.68 5.61
N SER A 318 31.59 -11.55 4.92
CA SER A 318 33.03 -11.36 4.69
C SER A 318 33.33 -10.55 3.43
N GLY A 319 32.36 -10.42 2.53
CA GLY A 319 32.52 -9.78 1.22
C GLY A 319 33.28 -10.64 0.22
N GLU A 320 33.53 -11.93 0.51
CA GLU A 320 34.35 -12.80 -0.33
C GLU A 320 33.52 -13.56 -1.38
N SER A 321 32.26 -13.86 -1.10
CA SER A 321 31.39 -14.58 -2.03
C SER A 321 30.00 -13.95 -2.16
N HIS A 322 29.43 -14.04 -3.36
CA HIS A 322 28.04 -13.67 -3.61
C HIS A 322 27.11 -14.67 -2.92
N LEU A 323 26.02 -14.18 -2.32
CA LEU A 323 25.02 -15.03 -1.70
C LEU A 323 24.12 -15.72 -2.74
N PHE A 324 23.98 -15.12 -3.92
CA PHE A 324 23.24 -15.63 -5.06
C PHE A 324 24.03 -15.35 -6.34
N GLU A 325 23.68 -15.99 -7.46
CA GLU A 325 24.32 -15.68 -8.75
C GLU A 325 24.14 -14.18 -9.09
N PRO A 326 25.16 -13.51 -9.65
CA PRO A 326 25.08 -12.07 -9.91
C PRO A 326 24.14 -11.74 -11.08
N PHE A 327 23.98 -12.67 -12.03
CA PHE A 327 23.08 -12.56 -13.16
C PHE A 327 22.52 -13.92 -13.58
N VAL A 328 21.45 -13.91 -14.36
CA VAL A 328 20.82 -15.09 -14.93
C VAL A 328 20.75 -14.97 -16.44
N LEU A 329 21.12 -16.03 -17.17
CA LEU A 329 20.91 -16.12 -18.62
C LEU A 329 19.67 -16.98 -18.91
N ARG A 330 18.85 -16.54 -19.88
CA ARG A 330 17.71 -17.29 -20.40
C ARG A 330 17.70 -17.25 -21.92
N GLU A 331 17.38 -18.40 -22.51
CA GLU A 331 17.10 -18.53 -23.93
C GLU A 331 15.59 -18.38 -24.15
N LEU A 332 15.17 -17.27 -24.76
CA LEU A 332 13.77 -16.91 -24.95
C LEU A 332 13.52 -16.68 -26.44
N GLY A 333 12.76 -17.55 -27.10
CA GLY A 333 12.43 -17.38 -28.52
C GLY A 333 13.64 -17.40 -29.47
N GLY A 334 14.79 -17.95 -29.03
CA GLY A 334 16.06 -17.91 -29.77
C GLY A 334 16.92 -16.68 -29.50
N LEU A 335 16.53 -15.82 -28.55
CA LEU A 335 17.32 -14.72 -28.02
C LEU A 335 17.94 -15.12 -26.68
N THR A 336 19.22 -14.84 -26.48
CA THR A 336 19.88 -14.94 -25.17
C THR A 336 19.66 -13.64 -24.39
N VAL A 337 18.90 -13.71 -23.29
CA VAL A 337 18.63 -12.56 -22.40
C VAL A 337 19.41 -12.71 -21.09
N ALA A 338 20.16 -11.67 -20.71
CA ALA A 338 20.87 -11.58 -19.45
C ALA A 338 20.12 -10.67 -18.46
N PHE A 339 19.80 -11.19 -17.28
CA PHE A 339 19.18 -10.45 -16.18
C PHE A 339 20.19 -10.18 -15.08
N ILE A 340 20.47 -8.92 -14.77
CA ILE A 340 21.35 -8.48 -13.67
C ILE A 340 20.47 -7.98 -12.53
N GLY A 341 20.65 -8.54 -11.34
CA GLY A 341 19.87 -8.17 -10.15
C GLY A 341 20.63 -7.22 -9.25
N LEU A 342 19.98 -6.20 -8.69
CA LEU A 342 20.57 -5.36 -7.63
C LEU A 342 19.63 -5.27 -6.43
N THR A 343 20.14 -5.67 -5.27
CA THR A 343 19.46 -5.49 -3.98
C THR A 343 19.68 -4.04 -3.50
N PRO A 344 18.62 -3.28 -3.14
CA PRO A 344 18.78 -1.87 -2.77
C PRO A 344 19.62 -1.69 -1.49
N PRO A 345 20.68 -0.86 -1.48
CA PRO A 345 21.45 -0.59 -0.26
C PRO A 345 20.63 0.07 0.86
N SER A 346 19.53 0.76 0.52
CA SER A 346 18.67 1.45 1.49
C SER A 346 17.93 0.50 2.45
N ILE A 347 17.96 -0.82 2.24
CA ILE A 347 17.29 -1.79 3.12
C ILE A 347 18.09 -2.18 4.36
N VAL A 348 19.40 -1.90 4.44
CA VAL A 348 20.26 -2.35 5.56
C VAL A 348 19.72 -1.90 6.93
N GLY A 349 19.15 -0.69 7.00
CA GLY A 349 18.52 -0.15 8.21
C GLY A 349 17.08 -0.62 8.47
N ARG A 350 16.49 -1.37 7.53
CA ARG A 350 15.08 -1.81 7.54
C ARG A 350 14.92 -3.30 7.83
N ILE A 351 15.90 -4.11 7.43
CA ILE A 351 15.95 -5.54 7.76
C ILE A 351 16.38 -5.79 9.21
N ASP A 352 16.17 -7.00 9.72
CA ASP A 352 16.59 -7.34 11.08
C ASP A 352 18.10 -7.15 11.26
N PRO A 353 18.58 -6.52 12.35
CA PRO A 353 20.00 -6.43 12.63
C PRO A 353 20.75 -7.77 12.62
N LYS A 354 20.08 -8.89 12.98
CA LYS A 354 20.66 -10.22 12.89
C LYS A 354 20.86 -10.68 11.44
N VAL A 355 19.97 -10.28 10.53
CA VAL A 355 20.11 -10.55 9.09
C VAL A 355 21.18 -9.62 8.51
N ALA A 356 21.11 -8.33 8.82
CA ALA A 356 22.07 -7.32 8.36
C ALA A 356 23.53 -7.65 8.74
N GLN A 357 23.77 -8.28 9.90
CA GLN A 357 25.11 -8.71 10.32
C GLN A 357 25.70 -9.86 9.48
N ASN A 358 24.85 -10.60 8.76
CA ASN A 358 25.25 -11.78 7.99
C ASN A 358 25.37 -11.50 6.48
N VAL A 359 25.10 -10.26 6.05
CA VAL A 359 25.12 -9.88 4.63
C VAL A 359 25.88 -8.57 4.45
N GLN A 360 26.48 -8.40 3.28
CA GLN A 360 27.06 -7.14 2.86
C GLN A 360 26.42 -6.73 1.53
N ILE A 361 25.88 -5.51 1.47
CA ILE A 361 25.36 -4.93 0.22
C ILE A 361 26.42 -3.98 -0.33
N LEU A 362 27.00 -4.34 -1.47
CA LEU A 362 28.04 -3.56 -2.14
C LEU A 362 27.45 -2.34 -2.87
N ASP A 363 28.35 -1.43 -3.24
CA ASP A 363 28.03 -0.31 -4.11
C ASP A 363 27.39 -0.80 -5.43
N PRO A 364 26.15 -0.39 -5.75
CA PRO A 364 25.45 -0.87 -6.92
C PRO A 364 26.15 -0.49 -8.23
N SER A 365 26.74 0.71 -8.33
CA SER A 365 27.38 1.20 -9.56
C SER A 365 28.61 0.36 -9.92
N ALA A 366 29.50 0.13 -8.96
CA ALA A 366 30.70 -0.68 -9.16
C ALA A 366 30.36 -2.14 -9.48
N SER A 367 29.37 -2.71 -8.78
CA SER A 367 28.92 -4.08 -9.01
C SER A 367 28.31 -4.25 -10.40
N LEU A 368 27.44 -3.32 -10.80
CA LEU A 368 26.78 -3.32 -12.11
C LEU A 368 27.77 -3.22 -13.26
N GLN A 369 28.71 -2.27 -13.21
CA GLN A 369 29.70 -2.08 -14.26
C GLN A 369 30.53 -3.36 -14.48
N SER A 370 31.00 -3.98 -13.39
CA SER A 370 31.81 -5.20 -13.47
C SER A 370 31.07 -6.36 -14.14
N ILE A 371 29.76 -6.50 -13.88
CA ILE A 371 28.95 -7.57 -14.48
C ILE A 371 28.61 -7.27 -15.94
N VAL A 372 28.28 -6.02 -16.27
CA VAL A 372 28.04 -5.60 -17.66
C VAL A 372 29.28 -5.84 -18.53
N ASP A 373 30.47 -5.49 -18.03
CA ASP A 373 31.73 -5.74 -18.74
C ASP A 373 31.97 -7.24 -18.99
N ASP A 374 31.73 -8.11 -17.99
CA ASP A 374 31.83 -9.56 -18.17
C ASP A 374 30.84 -10.10 -19.20
N LEU A 375 29.59 -9.63 -19.16
CA LEU A 375 28.55 -10.05 -20.11
C LEU A 375 28.92 -9.65 -21.54
N ILE A 376 29.35 -8.41 -21.76
CA ILE A 376 29.71 -7.89 -23.08
C ILE A 376 30.94 -8.61 -23.64
N VAL A 377 31.96 -8.86 -22.82
CA VAL A 377 33.25 -9.42 -23.28
C VAL A 377 33.21 -10.94 -23.41
N HIS A 378 32.44 -11.64 -22.56
CA HIS A 378 32.58 -13.08 -22.39
C HIS A 378 31.28 -13.89 -22.58
N ARG A 379 30.11 -13.25 -22.64
CA ARG A 379 28.82 -13.95 -22.79
C ARG A 379 28.04 -13.55 -24.04
N HIS A 380 28.17 -12.31 -24.48
CA HIS A 380 27.53 -11.76 -25.68
C HIS A 380 26.01 -12.03 -25.75
N PRO A 381 25.22 -11.66 -24.72
CA PRO A 381 23.76 -11.78 -24.79
C PRO A 381 23.18 -10.81 -25.84
N ASP A 382 22.00 -11.15 -26.36
CA ASP A 382 21.24 -10.29 -27.28
C ASP A 382 20.56 -9.12 -26.56
N LEU A 383 20.24 -9.29 -25.27
CA LEU A 383 19.59 -8.29 -24.44
C LEU A 383 20.15 -8.32 -23.00
N ILE A 384 20.52 -7.16 -22.45
CA ILE A 384 20.89 -7.00 -21.04
C ILE A 384 19.79 -6.23 -20.29
N VAL A 385 19.24 -6.86 -19.26
CA VAL A 385 18.14 -6.37 -18.43
C VAL A 385 18.63 -6.11 -17.01
N LEU A 386 18.52 -4.87 -16.54
CA LEU A 386 18.71 -4.52 -15.14
C LEU A 386 17.39 -4.68 -14.37
N VAL A 387 17.42 -5.39 -13.24
CA VAL A 387 16.25 -5.66 -12.40
C VAL A 387 16.54 -5.23 -10.96
N SER A 388 15.70 -4.37 -10.39
CA SER A 388 15.88 -3.94 -8.99
C SER A 388 14.62 -3.29 -8.40
N ALA A 389 14.51 -3.36 -7.07
CA ALA A 389 13.55 -2.57 -6.29
C ALA A 389 14.04 -1.14 -5.98
N MET A 390 15.19 -0.68 -6.48
CA MET A 390 15.70 0.69 -6.24
C MET A 390 14.79 1.78 -6.84
N SER A 391 14.93 3.02 -6.38
CA SER A 391 14.13 4.14 -6.88
C SER A 391 14.36 4.38 -8.38
N ARG A 392 13.36 4.98 -9.05
CA ARG A 392 13.41 5.38 -10.46
C ARG A 392 14.63 6.25 -10.75
N GLU A 393 14.91 7.20 -9.85
CA GLU A 393 16.02 8.14 -9.94
C GLU A 393 17.36 7.41 -9.88
N ASP A 394 17.55 6.53 -8.89
CA ASP A 394 18.79 5.77 -8.74
C ASP A 394 19.03 4.84 -9.92
N LEU A 395 17.99 4.19 -10.44
CA LEU A 395 18.10 3.33 -11.62
C LEU A 395 18.43 4.11 -12.89
N THR A 396 17.89 5.33 -13.03
CA THR A 396 18.23 6.22 -14.13
C THR A 396 19.70 6.66 -14.05
N GLU A 397 20.19 6.97 -12.85
CA GLU A 397 21.59 7.31 -12.62
C GLU A 397 22.50 6.11 -12.94
N LEU A 398 22.21 4.93 -12.39
CA LEU A 398 22.98 3.70 -12.63
C LEU A 398 23.05 3.32 -14.11
N ALA A 399 21.92 3.36 -14.81
CA ALA A 399 21.86 3.06 -16.23
C ALA A 399 22.59 4.10 -17.10
N GLY A 400 22.80 5.33 -16.59
CA GLY A 400 23.65 6.32 -17.24
C GLY A 400 25.14 6.05 -17.08
N TRP A 401 25.55 5.29 -16.06
CA TRP A 401 26.95 5.00 -15.77
C TRP A 401 27.40 3.68 -16.41
N ALA A 402 26.57 2.64 -16.34
CA ALA A 402 26.83 1.34 -16.93
C ALA A 402 26.31 1.25 -18.38
N MET A 403 27.13 1.70 -19.34
CA MET A 403 26.80 1.61 -20.76
C MET A 403 26.62 0.14 -21.19
N GLY A 404 25.55 -0.15 -21.95
CA GLY A 404 25.26 -1.50 -22.46
C GLY A 404 24.02 -2.17 -21.87
N ILE A 405 23.30 -1.50 -20.96
CA ILE A 405 21.99 -1.94 -20.49
C ILE A 405 20.93 -1.56 -21.51
N ASP A 406 20.14 -2.54 -21.95
CA ASP A 406 19.09 -2.33 -22.95
C ASP A 406 17.71 -2.09 -22.31
N LEU A 407 17.44 -2.73 -21.17
CA LEU A 407 16.16 -2.66 -20.47
C LEU A 407 16.38 -2.50 -18.96
N VAL A 408 15.53 -1.71 -18.32
CA VAL A 408 15.48 -1.60 -16.85
C VAL A 408 14.08 -1.95 -16.37
N ILE A 409 13.97 -2.84 -15.39
CA ILE A 409 12.74 -3.22 -14.69
C ILE A 409 12.87 -2.74 -13.24
N GLY A 410 11.92 -1.91 -12.80
CA GLY A 410 11.91 -1.34 -11.46
C GLY A 410 10.58 -0.72 -11.07
N PRO A 411 10.48 -0.11 -9.88
CA PRO A 411 9.23 0.46 -9.39
C PRO A 411 8.90 1.79 -10.08
N SER A 412 7.61 2.06 -10.31
CA SER A 412 7.12 3.37 -10.76
C SER A 412 6.55 4.20 -9.61
N TRP A 413 6.83 5.50 -9.56
CA TRP A 413 6.23 6.43 -8.59
C TRP A 413 6.18 7.89 -9.10
N PRO A 414 5.20 8.73 -8.69
CA PRO A 414 3.93 8.41 -8.02
C PRO A 414 2.78 8.13 -9.01
N GLY A 415 1.97 7.11 -8.71
CA GLY A 415 0.65 6.91 -9.31
C GLY A 415 0.48 5.61 -10.13
N VAL A 416 -0.66 4.94 -9.95
CA VAL A 416 -1.16 3.92 -10.88
C VAL A 416 -1.53 4.64 -12.17
N GLN A 417 -0.78 4.40 -13.24
CA GLN A 417 -1.18 4.82 -14.57
C GLN A 417 -2.28 3.89 -15.09
N HIS A 418 -3.21 4.38 -15.91
CA HIS A 418 -4.13 3.47 -16.63
C HIS A 418 -3.32 2.60 -17.61
N GLU A 419 -3.93 1.55 -18.16
CA GLU A 419 -3.29 0.66 -19.13
C GLU A 419 -2.46 1.45 -20.14
N HIS A 420 -1.16 1.13 -20.21
CA HIS A 420 -0.23 1.81 -21.09
C HIS A 420 0.42 0.78 -22.01
N THR A 421 0.40 1.07 -23.30
CA THR A 421 1.11 0.30 -24.31
C THR A 421 2.12 1.22 -24.98
N SER A 422 3.38 0.80 -25.03
CA SER A 422 4.42 1.45 -25.81
C SER A 422 5.18 0.44 -26.64
N SER A 423 5.70 0.85 -27.79
CA SER A 423 6.63 0.05 -28.57
C SER A 423 7.89 0.85 -28.85
N VAL A 424 9.03 0.17 -28.73
CA VAL A 424 10.36 0.73 -29.01
C VAL A 424 11.09 -0.25 -29.92
N GLN A 425 11.63 0.26 -31.02
CA GLN A 425 12.48 -0.50 -31.93
C GLN A 425 13.94 -0.06 -31.76
N SER A 426 14.85 -1.03 -31.64
CA SER A 426 16.28 -0.74 -31.77
C SER A 426 16.61 -0.48 -33.25
N ALA A 427 17.45 0.52 -33.55
CA ALA A 427 18.07 0.61 -34.86
C ALA A 427 19.13 -0.51 -35.00
N THR A 428 19.25 -1.06 -36.20
CA THR A 428 20.13 -2.14 -36.70
C THR A 428 21.30 -2.53 -35.78
N PRO A 429 21.58 -3.83 -35.56
CA PRO A 429 22.66 -4.27 -34.67
C PRO A 429 24.00 -3.59 -35.05
N PRO A 430 24.79 -3.12 -34.07
CA PRO A 430 26.02 -2.41 -34.37
C PRO A 430 27.00 -3.37 -35.05
N SER A 431 27.73 -2.88 -36.06
CA SER A 431 28.96 -3.55 -36.49
C SER A 431 29.96 -3.62 -35.31
N GLU A 432 30.84 -4.63 -35.29
CA GLU A 432 31.86 -4.89 -34.26
C GLU A 432 32.76 -3.68 -33.84
N THR A 433 32.60 -2.53 -34.50
CA THR A 433 33.46 -1.35 -34.35
C THR A 433 32.80 -0.10 -33.76
N GLU A 434 31.50 -0.10 -33.45
CA GLU A 434 30.84 1.06 -32.82
C GLU A 434 30.63 0.86 -31.32
N THR A 435 31.44 1.53 -30.51
CA THR A 435 31.13 1.78 -29.08
C THR A 435 30.00 2.82 -29.03
N VAL A 436 28.75 2.36 -29.15
CA VAL A 436 27.57 3.23 -29.05
C VAL A 436 27.28 3.49 -27.57
N ASP A 437 27.17 4.78 -27.24
CA ASP A 437 26.61 5.34 -26.01
C ASP A 437 25.13 4.91 -25.88
N ARG A 438 24.89 3.64 -25.55
CA ARG A 438 23.54 3.05 -25.47
C ARG A 438 22.95 3.33 -24.09
N ARG A 439 22.00 4.27 -24.06
CA ARG A 439 21.00 4.38 -22.99
C ARG A 439 19.99 3.23 -23.12
N PRO A 440 19.34 2.80 -22.02
CA PRO A 440 18.28 1.79 -22.10
C PRO A 440 17.22 2.17 -23.13
N LEU A 441 16.82 1.19 -23.94
CA LEU A 441 15.74 1.30 -24.92
C LEU A 441 14.40 1.49 -24.22
N LEU A 442 14.22 0.83 -23.08
CA LEU A 442 12.99 0.87 -22.31
C LEU A 442 13.31 0.90 -20.82
N PHE A 443 12.52 1.68 -20.11
CA PHE A 443 12.38 1.57 -18.68
C PHE A 443 10.97 1.08 -18.38
N ALA A 444 10.87 -0.18 -17.97
CA ALA A 444 9.64 -0.89 -17.71
C ALA A 444 9.31 -0.78 -16.21
N ASP A 445 8.85 0.40 -15.81
CA ASP A 445 8.46 0.61 -14.42
C ASP A 445 7.04 0.07 -14.16
N ALA A 446 6.78 -0.47 -12.96
CA ALA A 446 5.44 -0.85 -12.55
C ALA A 446 5.10 -0.36 -11.14
N HIS A 447 3.83 0.01 -10.96
CA HIS A 447 3.26 0.25 -9.64
C HIS A 447 2.93 -1.10 -8.99
N PRO A 448 2.95 -1.24 -7.65
CA PRO A 448 2.52 -2.45 -6.93
C PRO A 448 1.12 -2.98 -7.25
N ALA A 449 0.30 -2.21 -7.97
CA ALA A 449 -1.05 -2.59 -8.38
C ALA A 449 -1.13 -3.07 -9.83
N GLN A 450 0.00 -3.10 -10.52
CA GLN A 450 0.12 -3.40 -11.94
C GLN A 450 1.10 -4.53 -12.17
N VAL A 451 0.89 -5.26 -13.26
CA VAL A 451 1.79 -6.26 -13.80
C VAL A 451 2.20 -5.81 -15.20
N GLY A 452 3.45 -6.04 -15.57
CA GLY A 452 3.97 -5.64 -16.86
C GLY A 452 4.33 -6.83 -17.74
N THR A 453 4.20 -6.64 -19.05
CA THR A 453 4.62 -7.61 -20.07
C THR A 453 5.44 -6.88 -21.11
N ILE A 454 6.55 -7.48 -21.51
CA ILE A 454 7.40 -7.00 -22.60
C ILE A 454 7.49 -8.14 -23.61
N GLN A 455 6.84 -7.95 -24.74
CA GLN A 455 6.95 -8.87 -25.88
C GLN A 455 8.23 -8.53 -26.66
N LEU A 456 8.98 -9.58 -26.98
CA LEU A 456 10.23 -9.52 -27.72
C LEU A 456 9.98 -10.05 -29.13
N SER A 457 10.32 -9.24 -30.13
CA SER A 457 10.24 -9.61 -31.54
C SER A 457 11.54 -9.25 -32.24
N LEU A 458 12.14 -10.18 -32.96
CA LEU A 458 13.28 -9.91 -33.83
C LEU A 458 12.81 -9.90 -35.30
N ASP A 459 13.07 -8.80 -36.01
CA ASP A 459 12.79 -8.68 -37.44
C ASP A 459 14.02 -8.26 -38.27
N GLU A 460 13.82 -7.96 -39.56
CA GLU A 460 14.92 -7.51 -40.44
C GLU A 460 15.53 -6.15 -40.03
N GLN A 461 14.85 -5.38 -39.17
CA GLN A 461 15.21 -4.03 -38.75
C GLN A 461 15.92 -4.03 -37.39
N GLY A 462 15.65 -5.03 -36.54
CA GLY A 462 16.33 -5.26 -35.27
C GLY A 462 15.43 -5.88 -34.22
N LEU A 463 15.79 -5.70 -32.95
CA LEU A 463 14.95 -6.06 -31.81
C LEU A 463 13.84 -5.02 -31.61
N GLU A 464 12.59 -5.46 -31.59
CA GLU A 464 11.41 -4.69 -31.19
C GLU A 464 10.93 -5.14 -29.82
N LEU A 465 10.68 -4.17 -28.94
CA LEU A 465 10.13 -4.34 -27.60
C LEU A 465 8.73 -3.72 -27.56
N ALA A 466 7.70 -4.54 -27.34
CA ALA A 466 6.35 -4.04 -27.09
C ALA A 466 6.01 -4.21 -25.60
N HIS A 467 5.88 -3.10 -24.90
CA HIS A 467 5.64 -3.04 -23.47
C HIS A 467 4.19 -2.73 -23.17
N ARG A 468 3.55 -3.56 -22.35
CA ARG A 468 2.22 -3.36 -21.82
C ARG A 468 2.26 -3.35 -20.30
N LEU A 469 1.60 -2.36 -19.69
CA LEU A 469 1.38 -2.30 -18.27
C LEU A 469 -0.13 -2.43 -17.98
N GLN A 470 -0.48 -3.37 -17.12
CA GLN A 470 -1.87 -3.75 -16.84
C GLN A 470 -2.16 -3.60 -15.35
N THR A 471 -3.21 -2.84 -15.01
CA THR A 471 -3.70 -2.78 -13.63
C THR A 471 -4.48 -4.04 -13.29
N VAL A 472 -4.13 -4.68 -12.16
CA VAL A 472 -4.81 -5.86 -11.65
C VAL A 472 -6.12 -5.41 -11.01
N SER A 473 -7.22 -5.67 -11.70
CA SER A 473 -8.55 -5.29 -11.22
C SER A 473 -9.16 -6.38 -10.34
N GLN A 474 -9.99 -6.01 -9.37
CA GLN A 474 -10.73 -6.99 -8.53
C GLN A 474 -11.72 -7.87 -9.33
N GLU A 475 -12.09 -7.46 -10.54
CA GLU A 475 -12.95 -8.24 -11.45
C GLU A 475 -12.24 -9.45 -12.05
N TRP A 476 -10.91 -9.46 -12.01
CA TRP A 476 -10.16 -10.62 -12.47
C TRP A 476 -10.50 -11.84 -11.60
N PRO A 477 -10.50 -13.05 -12.21
CA PRO A 477 -10.81 -14.26 -11.48
C PRO A 477 -9.81 -14.48 -10.34
N VAL A 478 -10.26 -15.20 -9.33
CA VAL A 478 -9.44 -15.65 -8.20
C VAL A 478 -9.25 -17.15 -8.26
N ASN A 479 -8.12 -17.63 -7.76
CA ASN A 479 -7.93 -19.05 -7.48
C ASN A 479 -8.33 -19.32 -6.02
N LEU A 480 -9.38 -20.12 -5.82
CA LEU A 480 -9.87 -20.47 -4.48
C LEU A 480 -8.83 -21.22 -3.63
N GLU A 481 -7.94 -22.00 -4.25
CA GLU A 481 -6.86 -22.69 -3.53
C GLU A 481 -5.88 -21.70 -2.85
N TRP A 482 -5.79 -20.48 -3.36
CA TRP A 482 -4.95 -19.43 -2.80
C TRP A 482 -5.77 -18.42 -1.98
N LEU A 483 -6.99 -18.12 -2.42
CA LEU A 483 -7.87 -17.17 -1.76
C LEU A 483 -8.36 -17.69 -0.40
N GLU A 484 -8.78 -18.95 -0.30
CA GLU A 484 -9.33 -19.51 0.95
C GLU A 484 -8.29 -19.45 2.09
N PRO A 485 -7.02 -19.91 1.94
CA PRO A 485 -6.00 -19.75 2.97
C PRO A 485 -5.71 -18.28 3.34
N VAL A 486 -5.75 -17.37 2.36
CA VAL A 486 -5.57 -15.94 2.62
C VAL A 486 -6.75 -15.39 3.44
N ASN A 487 -7.99 -15.73 3.08
CA ASN A 487 -9.15 -15.25 3.82
C ASN A 487 -9.26 -15.89 5.21
N HIS A 488 -8.82 -17.13 5.41
CA HIS A 488 -8.73 -17.73 6.74
C HIS A 488 -7.86 -16.88 7.69
N VAL A 489 -6.63 -16.59 7.28
CA VAL A 489 -5.72 -15.77 8.09
C VAL A 489 -6.27 -14.36 8.29
N ARG A 490 -6.84 -13.72 7.26
CA ARG A 490 -7.44 -12.38 7.39
C ARG A 490 -8.61 -12.38 8.37
N HIS A 491 -9.54 -13.30 8.22
CA HIS A 491 -10.73 -13.39 9.07
C HIS A 491 -10.35 -13.64 10.53
N ASP A 492 -9.49 -14.62 10.80
CA ASP A 492 -9.04 -14.92 12.16
C ASP A 492 -8.36 -13.70 12.79
N LEU A 493 -7.50 -13.02 12.04
CA LEU A 493 -6.74 -11.89 12.54
C LEU A 493 -7.59 -10.64 12.74
N TYR A 494 -8.51 -10.37 11.81
CA TYR A 494 -9.39 -9.21 11.87
C TYR A 494 -10.41 -9.38 12.99
N VAL A 495 -10.96 -10.58 13.19
CA VAL A 495 -11.82 -10.89 14.34
C VAL A 495 -11.07 -10.68 15.65
N ALA A 496 -9.85 -11.20 15.76
CA ALA A 496 -9.05 -11.08 16.97
C ALA A 496 -8.67 -9.62 17.31
N GLN A 497 -8.74 -8.69 16.34
CA GLN A 497 -8.27 -7.31 16.47
C GLN A 497 -9.31 -6.26 16.02
N ALA A 498 -10.59 -6.63 15.97
CA ALA A 498 -11.68 -5.74 15.59
C ALA A 498 -11.95 -4.65 16.64
N GLU A 499 -11.55 -4.91 17.88
CA GLU A 499 -11.79 -4.05 19.03
C GLU A 499 -11.10 -2.68 18.92
N PRO A 500 -11.83 -1.56 19.11
CA PRO A 500 -11.26 -0.21 19.16
C PRO A 500 -10.20 -0.02 20.26
N LEU A 501 -8.96 0.33 19.91
CA LEU A 501 -7.92 0.70 20.89
C LEU A 501 -7.69 2.20 21.00
N PHE A 502 -8.17 2.99 20.04
CA PHE A 502 -8.08 4.44 20.07
C PHE A 502 -9.48 5.08 20.01
N PRO A 503 -9.80 6.06 20.88
CA PRO A 503 -11.12 6.67 20.92
C PRO A 503 -11.40 7.55 19.70
N ASN A 504 -12.69 7.79 19.45
CA ASN A 504 -13.13 8.82 18.52
C ASN A 504 -12.70 10.21 19.04
N SER A 505 -11.97 10.98 18.23
CA SER A 505 -11.52 12.32 18.61
C SER A 505 -12.67 13.27 18.90
N ALA A 506 -13.86 13.05 18.32
CA ALA A 506 -15.02 13.91 18.56
C ALA A 506 -15.48 13.85 20.01
N SER A 507 -15.50 12.65 20.59
CA SER A 507 -15.87 12.41 21.98
C SER A 507 -14.85 13.05 22.94
N VAL A 508 -13.57 13.01 22.58
CA VAL A 508 -12.50 13.69 23.34
C VAL A 508 -12.67 15.20 23.31
N LEU A 509 -12.92 15.79 22.13
CA LEU A 509 -13.13 17.23 21.98
C LEU A 509 -14.39 17.72 22.69
N ALA A 510 -15.47 16.93 22.68
CA ALA A 510 -16.68 17.25 23.41
C ALA A 510 -16.46 17.28 24.93
N ALA A 511 -15.65 16.35 25.45
CA ALA A 511 -15.27 16.32 26.87
C ALA A 511 -14.24 17.40 27.24
N HIS A 512 -13.41 17.80 26.28
CA HIS A 512 -12.25 18.70 26.46
C HIS A 512 -12.20 19.80 25.39
N PRO A 513 -13.15 20.75 25.39
CA PRO A 513 -13.21 21.80 24.37
C PRO A 513 -11.96 22.70 24.35
N GLU A 514 -11.20 22.75 25.45
CA GLU A 514 -9.90 23.45 25.53
C GLU A 514 -8.83 22.87 24.59
N LEU A 515 -9.02 21.64 24.10
CA LEU A 515 -8.09 20.99 23.16
C LEU A 515 -8.35 21.35 21.70
N ALA A 516 -9.42 22.09 21.39
CA ALA A 516 -9.82 22.43 20.02
C ALA A 516 -8.68 23.08 19.21
N ASP A 517 -7.96 24.05 19.79
CA ASP A 517 -6.86 24.72 19.11
C ASP A 517 -5.69 23.78 18.78
N VAL A 518 -5.39 22.83 19.68
CA VAL A 518 -4.32 21.84 19.47
C VAL A 518 -4.71 20.88 18.37
N TYR A 519 -5.97 20.43 18.39
CA TYR A 519 -6.55 19.57 17.38
C TYR A 519 -6.54 20.24 15.99
N LEU A 520 -7.04 21.47 15.87
CA LEU A 520 -7.05 22.21 14.61
C LEU A 520 -5.64 22.42 14.04
N ARG A 521 -4.65 22.75 14.88
CA ARG A 521 -3.25 22.85 14.44
C ARG A 521 -2.71 21.53 13.88
N SER A 522 -3.07 20.41 14.50
CA SER A 522 -2.62 19.09 14.06
C SER A 522 -3.21 18.67 12.70
N LEU A 523 -4.41 19.15 12.36
CA LEU A 523 -5.08 18.85 11.10
C LEU A 523 -4.60 19.76 9.97
N ARG A 524 -4.36 21.05 10.26
CA ARG A 524 -3.80 22.01 9.29
C ARG A 524 -2.38 21.67 8.86
N GLY A 525 -1.66 20.87 9.65
CA GLY A 525 -0.35 20.34 9.27
C GLY A 525 -0.41 19.25 8.20
N ASP A 526 -1.56 18.59 8.01
CA ASP A 526 -1.84 17.72 6.87
C ASP A 526 -2.28 18.62 5.70
N ALA A 527 -1.38 18.83 4.73
CA ALA A 527 -1.41 19.91 3.74
C ALA A 527 -2.62 19.95 2.77
N ASN A 528 -3.61 19.05 2.91
CA ASN A 528 -4.73 18.88 1.99
C ASN A 528 -6.08 19.42 2.51
N LEU A 529 -6.12 20.05 3.70
CA LEU A 529 -7.37 20.52 4.33
C LEU A 529 -7.38 22.03 4.66
N VAL A 530 -6.62 22.84 3.92
CA VAL A 530 -6.41 24.27 4.18
C VAL A 530 -7.49 25.12 3.48
N GLY A 531 -8.15 26.03 4.23
CA GLY A 531 -9.02 27.08 3.65
C GLY A 531 -10.39 27.30 4.30
N MET A 532 -10.81 26.42 5.22
CA MET A 532 -12.11 26.48 5.90
C MET A 532 -12.03 27.13 7.30
N GLY A 533 -13.15 27.68 7.80
CA GLY A 533 -13.24 28.28 9.13
C GLY A 533 -13.19 27.24 10.28
N ASP A 534 -12.67 27.64 11.45
CA ASP A 534 -12.42 26.71 12.57
C ASP A 534 -13.67 26.03 13.14
N GLU A 535 -14.76 26.78 13.27
CA GLU A 535 -16.04 26.26 13.74
C GLU A 535 -16.61 25.21 12.78
N PHE A 536 -16.46 25.44 11.48
CA PHE A 536 -16.85 24.50 10.44
C PHE A 536 -16.03 23.21 10.51
N PHE A 537 -14.72 23.33 10.74
CA PHE A 537 -13.82 22.19 10.85
C PHE A 537 -14.16 21.29 12.04
N LEU A 538 -14.39 21.89 13.21
CA LEU A 538 -14.76 21.17 14.42
C LEU A 538 -16.14 20.49 14.29
N GLN A 539 -17.09 21.13 13.61
CA GLN A 539 -18.41 20.54 13.43
C GLN A 539 -18.37 19.28 12.54
N ARG A 540 -17.61 19.30 11.44
CA ARG A 540 -17.65 18.25 10.41
C ARG A 540 -16.53 17.21 10.50
N TYR A 541 -15.38 17.60 11.02
CA TYR A 541 -14.18 16.78 11.06
C TYR A 541 -13.72 16.49 12.48
N SER A 542 -14.57 16.66 13.50
CA SER A 542 -14.20 16.35 14.90
C SER A 542 -13.81 14.89 15.11
N SER A 543 -14.25 13.97 14.26
CA SER A 543 -13.90 12.55 14.31
C SER A 543 -12.63 12.19 13.52
N VAL A 544 -11.96 13.16 12.87
CA VAL A 544 -10.75 12.92 12.08
C VAL A 544 -9.51 12.85 12.96
N PHE A 545 -8.90 11.67 13.03
CA PHE A 545 -7.63 11.47 13.67
C PHE A 545 -6.48 11.64 12.67
N SER A 546 -5.75 12.75 12.76
CA SER A 546 -4.65 13.05 11.84
C SER A 546 -3.37 12.25 12.11
N ALA A 547 -2.56 12.06 11.07
CA ALA A 547 -1.24 11.45 11.19
C ALA A 547 -0.36 12.23 12.18
N SER A 548 -0.49 13.56 12.21
CA SER A 548 0.21 14.41 13.18
C SER A 548 -0.23 14.16 14.63
N LEU A 549 -1.52 13.94 14.90
CA LEU A 549 -1.98 13.60 16.26
C LEU A 549 -1.44 12.25 16.71
N TRP A 550 -1.47 11.26 15.82
CA TRP A 550 -0.91 9.95 16.06
C TRP A 550 0.57 10.02 16.45
N LEU A 551 1.39 10.66 15.62
CA LEU A 551 2.83 10.75 15.88
C LEU A 551 3.13 11.52 17.15
N ASN A 552 2.36 12.57 17.45
CA ASN A 552 2.47 13.30 18.71
C ASN A 552 2.12 12.41 19.91
N TYR A 553 1.08 11.59 19.81
CA TYR A 553 0.74 10.62 20.85
C TYR A 553 1.88 9.62 21.08
N VAL A 554 2.43 9.07 19.99
CA VAL A 554 3.55 8.12 20.02
C VAL A 554 4.79 8.76 20.68
N ALA A 555 5.23 9.92 20.20
CA ALA A 555 6.41 10.61 20.73
C ALA A 555 6.24 11.03 22.20
N ASN A 556 5.06 11.51 22.60
CA ASN A 556 4.76 11.85 23.99
C ASN A 556 4.77 10.60 24.90
N THR A 557 4.25 9.47 24.40
CA THR A 557 4.24 8.21 25.14
C THR A 557 5.65 7.70 25.36
N VAL A 558 6.49 7.70 24.32
CA VAL A 558 7.93 7.36 24.42
C VAL A 558 8.64 8.26 25.45
N ARG A 559 8.48 9.58 25.33
CA ARG A 559 9.11 10.55 26.23
C ARG A 559 8.73 10.29 27.69
N ARG A 560 7.44 10.13 27.96
CA ARG A 560 6.90 9.89 29.32
C ARG A 560 7.37 8.54 29.87
N ALA A 561 7.32 7.49 29.06
CA ALA A 561 7.67 6.14 29.47
C ALA A 561 9.16 6.03 29.83
N LEU A 562 10.05 6.57 29.00
CA LEU A 562 11.49 6.56 29.25
C LEU A 562 11.97 7.69 30.19
N ARG A 563 11.06 8.54 30.66
CA ARG A 563 11.35 9.71 31.50
C ARG A 563 12.41 10.62 30.87
N ALA A 564 12.30 10.80 29.56
CA ALA A 564 13.21 11.62 28.77
C ALA A 564 12.78 13.09 28.77
N ASP A 565 13.75 13.99 28.60
CA ASP A 565 13.50 15.42 28.39
C ASP A 565 12.94 15.66 26.97
N VAL A 566 13.51 14.95 26.00
CA VAL A 566 13.13 15.01 24.58
C VAL A 566 12.94 13.59 24.04
N ALA A 567 11.97 13.40 23.14
CA ALA A 567 11.85 12.19 22.34
C ALA A 567 11.79 12.50 20.85
N LEU A 568 12.52 11.72 20.04
CA LEU A 568 12.50 11.76 18.58
C LEU A 568 12.04 10.39 18.06
N VAL A 569 10.93 10.36 17.35
CA VAL A 569 10.38 9.14 16.75
C VAL A 569 10.22 9.36 15.25
N ARG A 570 10.55 8.34 14.46
CA ARG A 570 10.32 8.36 13.01
C ARG A 570 8.84 8.54 12.71
N THR A 571 8.55 9.05 11.52
CA THR A 571 7.21 8.92 10.95
C THR A 571 6.89 7.42 10.81
N THR A 572 5.65 7.04 11.12
CA THR A 572 5.15 5.66 11.08
C THR A 572 4.21 5.48 9.90
N ALA A 573 3.77 4.25 9.59
CA ALA A 573 3.01 3.93 8.38
C ALA A 573 1.64 4.64 8.21
N LEU A 574 1.11 5.30 9.25
CA LEU A 574 -0.04 6.18 9.11
C LEU A 574 0.33 7.43 8.29
N ASN A 575 0.04 7.41 7.00
CA ASN A 575 0.29 8.51 6.06
C ASN A 575 -0.96 9.29 5.67
N SER A 576 -2.12 8.93 6.21
CA SER A 576 -3.41 9.59 5.98
C SER A 576 -4.20 9.71 7.27
N SER A 577 -5.08 10.71 7.35
CA SER A 577 -5.98 10.87 8.49
C SER A 577 -7.06 9.78 8.47
N LEU A 578 -7.29 9.11 9.61
CA LEU A 578 -8.42 8.19 9.78
C LEU A 578 -9.62 8.94 10.37
N VAL A 579 -10.81 8.34 10.27
CA VAL A 579 -12.02 8.91 10.86
C VAL A 579 -12.69 7.91 11.80
N GLY A 580 -13.14 8.37 12.97
CA GLY A 580 -13.82 7.55 13.97
C GLY A 580 -12.87 6.82 14.93
N PRO A 581 -13.40 5.86 15.72
CA PRO A 581 -12.57 5.02 16.58
C PRO A 581 -11.66 4.12 15.75
N ILE A 582 -10.45 3.82 16.27
CA ILE A 582 -9.43 3.05 15.54
C ILE A 582 -9.24 1.69 16.23
N SER A 583 -9.44 0.61 15.46
CA SER A 583 -9.27 -0.77 15.95
C SER A 583 -7.82 -1.14 16.24
N GLU A 584 -7.63 -2.19 17.05
CA GLU A 584 -6.33 -2.80 17.33
C GLU A 584 -5.58 -3.16 16.04
N LEU A 585 -6.31 -3.66 15.04
CA LEU A 585 -5.78 -3.98 13.72
C LEU A 585 -5.06 -2.78 13.09
N PHE A 586 -5.71 -1.62 13.03
CA PHE A 586 -5.12 -0.41 12.47
C PHE A 586 -3.97 0.13 13.33
N VAL A 587 -4.12 0.11 14.65
CA VAL A 587 -3.04 0.51 15.58
C VAL A 587 -1.77 -0.31 15.34
N ASN A 588 -1.90 -1.64 15.25
CA ASN A 588 -0.77 -2.53 15.02
C ASN A 588 -0.20 -2.35 13.61
N ALA A 589 -1.04 -2.15 12.59
CA ALA A 589 -0.58 -1.81 11.24
C ALA A 589 0.25 -0.51 11.21
N PHE A 590 -0.16 0.53 11.95
CA PHE A 590 0.60 1.79 12.04
C PHE A 590 1.91 1.63 12.79
N LEU A 591 2.00 0.67 13.71
CA LEU A 591 3.18 0.33 14.48
C LEU A 591 3.98 -0.84 13.89
N SER A 592 3.74 -1.19 12.62
CA SER A 592 4.42 -2.29 11.92
C SER A 592 5.95 -2.17 11.91
N ASP A 593 6.47 -0.95 12.08
CA ASP A 593 7.89 -0.69 12.25
C ASP A 593 8.39 -1.14 13.62
N ASN A 594 9.36 -2.04 13.62
CA ASN A 594 9.83 -2.74 14.81
C ASN A 594 11.00 -2.02 15.52
N ASP A 595 10.82 -0.72 15.74
CA ASP A 595 11.84 0.11 16.35
C ASP A 595 12.07 -0.25 17.83
N LYS A 596 13.35 -0.35 18.21
CA LYS A 596 13.77 -0.39 19.61
C LYS A 596 13.96 1.04 20.10
N LEU A 597 13.68 1.28 21.37
CA LEU A 597 13.91 2.59 21.97
C LEU A 597 15.31 2.65 22.60
N LEU A 598 16.02 3.73 22.32
CA LEU A 598 17.32 4.06 22.90
C LEU A 598 17.19 5.32 23.74
N LEU A 599 17.98 5.42 24.82
CA LEU A 599 18.05 6.61 25.65
C LEU A 599 19.49 7.12 25.76
N TYR A 600 19.75 8.27 25.16
CA TYR A 600 21.03 8.97 25.21
C TYR A 600 21.05 10.04 26.29
N ARG A 601 22.26 10.40 26.73
CA ARG A 601 22.55 11.56 27.58
C ARG A 601 23.42 12.51 26.78
N LEU A 602 22.83 13.59 26.27
CA LEU A 602 23.49 14.55 25.40
C LEU A 602 23.72 15.85 26.17
N ASP A 603 24.80 16.58 25.87
CA ASP A 603 24.88 17.98 26.27
C ASP A 603 23.98 18.86 25.37
N GLY A 604 23.74 20.11 25.79
CA GLY A 604 22.86 21.02 25.06
C GLY A 604 23.38 21.39 23.67
N GLY A 605 24.69 21.35 23.44
CA GLY A 605 25.27 21.53 22.11
C GLY A 605 24.86 20.40 21.17
N ALA A 606 25.15 19.16 21.57
CA ALA A 606 24.77 17.98 20.80
C ALA A 606 23.25 17.82 20.65
N LEU A 607 22.45 18.19 21.64
CA LEU A 607 20.99 18.22 21.50
C LEU A 607 20.55 19.22 20.43
N ARG A 608 21.13 20.42 20.41
CA ARG A 608 20.82 21.43 19.37
C ARG A 608 21.17 20.89 17.98
N ASP A 609 22.36 20.31 17.84
CA ASP A 609 22.80 19.73 16.57
C ASP A 609 21.87 18.58 16.13
N LEU A 610 21.49 17.69 17.05
CA LEU A 610 20.52 16.61 16.80
C LEU A 610 19.17 17.14 16.31
N LEU A 611 18.64 18.19 16.94
CA LEU A 611 17.36 18.79 16.55
C LEU A 611 17.45 19.49 15.19
N ASN A 612 18.61 20.07 14.85
CA ASN A 612 18.86 20.70 13.55
C ASN A 612 18.96 19.67 12.41
N LEU A 613 19.39 18.43 12.70
CA LEU A 613 19.42 17.36 11.70
C LEU A 613 18.03 17.02 11.16
N ARG A 614 16.95 17.37 11.87
CA ARG A 614 15.56 17.18 11.41
C ARG A 614 15.31 17.73 10.00
N GLY A 615 15.99 18.82 9.62
CA GLY A 615 15.88 19.45 8.30
C GLY A 615 16.91 18.96 7.27
N THR A 616 17.94 18.22 7.67
CA THR A 616 19.05 17.80 6.81
C THR A 616 19.02 16.33 6.43
N VAL A 617 18.18 15.51 7.07
CA VAL A 617 17.90 14.16 6.56
C VAL A 617 17.39 14.32 5.15
N ARG A 618 18.30 14.17 4.18
CA ARG A 618 17.95 13.97 2.80
C ARG A 618 17.10 12.72 2.86
N GLN A 619 15.81 12.92 2.65
CA GLN A 619 14.93 11.81 2.32
C GLN A 619 15.64 11.16 1.13
N ALA A 620 16.21 9.97 1.33
CA ALA A 620 16.29 9.06 0.20
C ALA A 620 14.89 9.13 -0.40
N SER A 621 14.79 9.42 -1.68
CA SER A 621 13.55 9.55 -2.42
C SER A 621 12.77 8.24 -2.49
N ASP A 622 12.86 7.41 -1.45
CA ASP A 622 12.00 6.28 -1.17
C ASP A 622 10.68 6.85 -0.65
N SER A 623 9.92 7.46 -1.56
CA SER A 623 8.51 7.84 -1.45
C SER A 623 7.56 6.66 -1.18
N GLU A 624 8.11 5.54 -0.74
CA GLU A 624 7.61 4.17 -0.89
C GLU A 624 6.71 3.71 0.26
N ARG A 625 6.61 4.50 1.35
CA ARG A 625 5.55 4.41 2.37
C ARG A 625 4.81 5.75 2.58
N GLY A 626 4.87 6.61 1.56
CA GLY A 626 4.79 8.05 1.77
C GLY A 626 6.16 8.54 2.20
N SER A 627 6.57 9.72 1.70
CA SER A 627 7.73 10.43 2.24
C SER A 627 7.61 10.40 3.77
N LEU A 628 8.47 9.64 4.46
CA LEU A 628 8.50 9.67 5.91
C LEU A 628 8.88 11.10 6.26
N GLY A 629 7.88 11.86 6.70
CA GLY A 629 8.04 13.25 7.10
C GLY A 629 9.14 13.37 8.15
N PRO A 630 9.63 14.58 8.41
CA PRO A 630 10.67 14.81 9.42
C PRO A 630 10.26 14.15 10.75
N PRO A 631 11.22 13.63 11.54
CA PRO A 631 10.89 12.95 12.78
C PRO A 631 10.03 13.84 13.68
N THR A 632 9.11 13.18 14.39
CA THR A 632 8.25 13.86 15.36
C THR A 632 9.01 14.03 16.66
N VAL A 633 9.04 15.26 17.15
CA VAL A 633 9.77 15.66 18.36
C VAL A 633 8.76 15.96 19.46
N SER A 634 8.95 15.35 20.63
CA SER A 634 8.22 15.67 21.85
C SER A 634 9.16 16.25 22.90
N GLY A 635 8.70 17.27 23.64
CA GLY A 635 9.43 17.87 24.76
C GLY A 635 10.37 19.02 24.37
N ALA A 636 10.58 19.27 23.08
CA ALA A 636 11.37 20.38 22.57
C ALA A 636 10.60 21.19 21.51
N ALA A 637 10.79 22.51 21.54
CA ALA A 637 10.37 23.44 20.49
C ALA A 637 11.65 23.89 19.79
N TRP A 638 11.96 23.21 18.69
CA TRP A 638 13.30 23.25 18.06
C TRP A 638 13.55 24.58 17.33
N GLU A 639 12.51 25.19 16.75
CA GLU A 639 12.61 26.51 16.08
C GLU A 639 12.96 27.61 17.08
N GLU A 640 12.47 27.48 18.32
CA GLU A 640 12.71 28.41 19.42
C GLU A 640 13.88 28.00 20.33
N GLU A 641 14.55 26.88 20.02
CA GLU A 641 15.62 26.26 20.82
C GLU A 641 15.22 26.06 22.30
N LEU A 642 14.00 25.56 22.54
CA LEU A 642 13.47 25.30 23.88
C LEU A 642 13.34 23.82 24.19
N VAL A 643 13.61 23.43 25.43
CA VAL A 643 13.25 22.12 26.02
C VAL A 643 12.40 22.37 27.27
N GLY A 644 11.20 21.79 27.31
CA GLY A 644 10.26 22.02 28.40
C GLY A 644 9.92 23.51 28.63
N GLY A 645 9.96 24.31 27.56
CA GLY A 645 9.70 25.76 27.62
C GLY A 645 10.87 26.62 28.11
N ARG A 646 12.08 26.06 28.24
CA ARG A 646 13.30 26.78 28.64
C ARG A 646 14.36 26.67 27.55
N SER A 647 15.17 27.71 27.37
CA SER A 647 16.27 27.70 26.40
C SER A 647 17.24 26.54 26.65
N ILE A 648 17.72 25.92 25.57
CA ILE A 648 18.72 24.86 25.63
C ILE A 648 20.05 25.45 26.15
N GLU A 649 20.45 25.01 27.33
CA GLU A 649 21.71 25.40 27.96
C GLU A 649 22.85 24.54 27.39
N PRO A 650 23.87 25.12 26.74
CA PRO A 650 24.88 24.36 25.98
C PRO A 650 25.61 23.26 26.76
N HIS A 651 25.76 23.42 28.07
CA HIS A 651 26.49 22.48 28.93
C HIS A 651 25.59 21.66 29.85
N ALA A 652 24.26 21.88 29.82
CA ALA A 652 23.33 21.06 30.57
C ALA A 652 23.18 19.69 29.90
N THR A 653 22.98 18.65 30.70
CA THR A 653 22.74 17.29 30.19
C THR A 653 21.25 17.04 30.05
N TYR A 654 20.86 16.60 28.86
CA TYR A 654 19.50 16.22 28.51
C TYR A 654 19.40 14.73 28.25
N SER A 655 18.30 14.12 28.68
CA SER A 655 17.94 12.75 28.36
C SER A 655 17.10 12.72 27.09
N VAL A 656 17.58 12.00 26.07
CA VAL A 656 16.99 12.00 24.73
C VAL A 656 16.60 10.58 24.35
N ALA A 657 15.31 10.33 24.24
CA ALA A 657 14.77 9.09 23.72
C ALA A 657 14.74 9.13 22.19
N ILE A 658 15.28 8.12 21.52
CA ILE A 658 15.29 8.04 20.06
C ILE A 658 15.00 6.61 19.60
N SER A 659 14.31 6.46 18.48
CA SER A 659 14.10 5.14 17.88
C SER A 659 15.40 4.60 17.25
N SER A 660 15.59 3.28 17.27
CA SER A 660 16.81 2.65 16.76
C SER A 660 17.01 2.89 15.27
N TYR A 661 15.94 2.99 14.49
CA TYR A 661 16.01 3.31 13.07
C TYR A 661 16.59 4.71 12.83
N LEU A 662 16.10 5.73 13.54
CA LEU A 662 16.62 7.09 13.41
C LEU A 662 18.08 7.15 13.86
N ALA A 663 18.42 6.52 14.97
CA ALA A 663 19.80 6.50 15.47
C ALA A 663 20.79 5.79 14.54
N ALA A 664 20.31 4.91 13.65
CA ALA A 664 21.14 4.21 12.68
C ALA A 664 21.31 4.96 11.34
N GLN A 665 20.57 6.04 11.12
CA GLN A 665 20.75 6.87 9.92
C GLN A 665 22.14 7.53 9.96
N PRO A 666 22.88 7.62 8.84
CA PRO A 666 24.28 8.06 8.84
C PRO A 666 24.54 9.36 9.60
N GLU A 667 23.71 10.39 9.37
CA GLU A 667 23.86 11.71 9.97
C GLU A 667 23.64 11.69 11.49
N TYR A 668 22.68 10.88 11.95
CA TYR A 668 22.43 10.71 13.38
C TYR A 668 23.50 9.83 14.02
N ALA A 669 23.93 8.77 13.33
CA ALA A 669 24.94 7.84 13.83
C ALA A 669 26.27 8.55 14.05
N GLU A 670 26.70 9.41 13.11
CA GLU A 670 27.91 10.23 13.25
C GLU A 670 27.84 11.16 14.47
N LEU A 671 26.71 11.84 14.66
CA LEU A 671 26.51 12.74 15.81
C LEU A 671 26.46 11.97 17.15
N LEU A 672 25.86 10.78 17.14
CA LEU A 672 25.63 9.97 18.34
C LEU A 672 26.81 9.07 18.70
N GLU A 673 27.78 8.85 17.79
CA GLU A 673 28.97 8.00 18.02
C GLU A 673 29.71 8.31 19.34
N PRO A 674 29.90 9.58 19.75
CA PRO A 674 30.58 9.90 21.00
C PRO A 674 29.79 9.51 22.27
N TYR A 675 28.51 9.18 22.13
CA TYR A 675 27.58 8.96 23.24
C TYR A 675 27.16 7.49 23.33
N ALA A 676 27.28 6.90 24.52
CA ALA A 676 26.79 5.53 24.74
C ALA A 676 25.28 5.52 25.04
N PRO A 677 24.44 4.80 24.25
CA PRO A 677 23.02 4.67 24.54
C PRO A 677 22.74 3.68 25.67
N ASN A 678 21.69 3.96 26.44
CA ASN A 678 21.00 2.93 27.19
C ASN A 678 19.98 2.25 26.28
N SER A 679 20.12 0.93 26.09
CA SER A 679 19.24 0.13 25.24
C SER A 679 18.37 -0.87 26.00
N ARG A 680 18.60 -1.00 27.31
CA ARG A 680 17.92 -1.95 28.20
C ARG A 680 17.32 -1.21 29.39
N PHE A 681 16.13 -1.64 29.76
CA PHE A 681 15.31 -0.95 30.74
C PHE A 681 14.57 -1.93 31.64
N ARG A 682 14.38 -1.52 32.89
CA ARG A 682 13.44 -2.16 33.82
C ARG A 682 12.17 -1.31 33.89
N GLY A 683 11.04 -1.92 33.59
CA GLY A 683 9.71 -1.31 33.72
C GLY A 683 9.16 -1.43 35.13
N ASP A 684 8.32 -0.48 35.54
CA ASP A 684 7.39 -0.63 36.66
C ASP A 684 5.96 -0.94 36.18
N ASP A 685 5.04 -1.20 37.10
CA ASP A 685 3.63 -1.52 36.82
C ASP A 685 2.90 -0.40 36.03
N THR A 686 3.49 0.79 35.95
CA THR A 686 2.93 1.95 35.23
C THR A 686 3.54 2.13 33.83
N GLN A 687 4.24 1.13 33.30
CA GLN A 687 4.97 1.20 32.02
C GLN A 687 5.98 2.35 32.00
N ARG A 688 6.54 2.73 33.16
CA ARG A 688 7.66 3.66 33.22
C ARG A 688 8.95 2.87 33.34
N PHE A 689 9.90 3.24 32.50
CA PHE A 689 11.13 2.52 32.32
C PHE A 689 12.29 3.32 32.88
N ARG A 690 13.26 2.61 33.45
CA ARG A 690 14.55 3.16 33.86
C ARG A 690 15.67 2.34 33.23
N PRO A 691 16.77 2.99 32.80
CA PRO A 691 17.94 2.27 32.32
C PRO A 691 18.41 1.20 33.30
N ASP A 692 18.66 0.01 32.79
CA ASP A 692 19.13 -1.15 33.56
C ASP A 692 19.87 -2.10 32.62
N SER A 693 21.13 -2.43 32.94
CA SER A 693 21.95 -3.34 32.14
C SER A 693 21.37 -4.75 32.05
N ASP A 694 20.66 -5.19 33.09
CA ASP A 694 19.99 -6.50 33.14
C ASP A 694 18.53 -6.42 32.67
N GLY A 695 18.09 -5.23 32.27
CA GLY A 695 16.75 -4.97 31.79
C GLY A 695 16.47 -5.54 30.40
N GLN A 696 15.25 -5.32 29.94
CA GLN A 696 14.77 -5.73 28.62
C GLN A 696 14.86 -4.59 27.62
N ARG A 697 14.96 -4.92 26.33
CA ARG A 697 14.82 -3.93 25.26
C ARG A 697 13.34 -3.55 25.15
N VAL A 698 13.05 -2.25 25.11
CA VAL A 698 11.69 -1.75 24.92
C VAL A 698 11.48 -1.49 23.44
N ARG A 699 10.39 -2.01 22.89
CA ARG A 699 9.98 -1.79 21.50
C ARG A 699 8.94 -0.69 21.44
N LEU A 700 8.97 0.09 20.36
CA LEU A 700 8.00 1.14 20.12
C LEU A 700 6.58 0.56 20.08
N HIS A 701 6.33 -0.44 19.23
CA HIS A 701 5.02 -1.11 19.14
C HIS A 701 4.52 -1.58 20.51
N ALA A 702 5.30 -2.40 21.22
CA ALA A 702 4.88 -2.96 22.50
C ALA A 702 4.58 -1.88 23.55
N LEU A 703 5.36 -0.78 23.56
CA LEU A 703 5.11 0.35 24.45
C LEU A 703 3.78 1.05 24.13
N ILE A 704 3.53 1.35 22.86
CA ILE A 704 2.33 2.10 22.46
C ILE A 704 1.07 1.25 22.62
N SER A 705 1.07 0.00 22.14
CA SER A 705 -0.09 -0.90 22.26
C SER A 705 -0.43 -1.17 23.73
N SER A 706 0.56 -1.39 24.60
CA SER A 706 0.30 -1.60 26.03
C SER A 706 -0.19 -0.34 26.75
N ASP A 707 0.22 0.87 26.33
CA ASP A 707 -0.34 2.13 26.88
C ASP A 707 -1.83 2.27 26.52
N LEU A 708 -2.21 1.96 25.27
CA LEU A 708 -3.60 2.02 24.80
C LEU A 708 -4.47 0.97 25.48
N GLN A 709 -4.02 -0.28 25.54
CA GLN A 709 -4.72 -1.36 26.24
C GLN A 709 -4.91 -1.04 27.72
N ARG A 710 -3.89 -0.47 28.39
CA ARG A 710 -4.02 -0.05 29.79
C ARG A 710 -5.05 1.06 29.96
N ARG A 711 -5.04 2.08 29.10
CA ARG A 711 -6.04 3.17 29.14
C ARG A 711 -7.46 2.64 28.97
N ARG A 712 -7.66 1.68 28.06
CA ARG A 712 -8.94 1.00 27.89
C ARG A 712 -9.35 0.18 29.12
N ALA A 713 -8.39 -0.47 29.79
CA ALA A 713 -8.67 -1.18 31.03
C ALA A 713 -9.01 -0.23 32.20
N GLU A 714 -8.43 0.97 32.22
CA GLU A 714 -8.70 2.03 33.21
C GLU A 714 -10.05 2.73 32.96
N ASP A 715 -10.42 2.92 31.69
CA ASP A 715 -11.68 3.53 31.25
C ASP A 715 -12.30 2.69 30.12
N PRO A 716 -13.31 1.85 30.42
CA PRO A 716 -13.97 1.03 29.40
C PRO A 716 -14.66 1.81 28.27
N THR A 717 -14.90 3.12 28.46
CA THR A 717 -15.43 4.01 27.41
C THR A 717 -14.34 4.50 26.45
N PHE A 718 -13.07 4.33 26.81
CA PHE A 718 -11.93 4.60 25.94
C PHE A 718 -11.93 3.64 24.75
N GLY A 719 -12.22 4.18 23.56
CA GLY A 719 -12.41 3.40 22.32
C GLY A 719 -13.88 3.23 21.91
N GLN A 720 -14.86 3.64 22.73
CA GLN A 720 -16.27 3.60 22.34
C GLN A 720 -16.68 4.83 21.51
N SER A 721 -17.69 4.63 20.64
CA SER A 721 -18.25 5.62 19.72
C SER A 721 -19.02 6.73 20.43
#